data_AF-A0A502HF57-F1
#
_entry.id   AF-A0A502HF57-F1
#
_cell.length_a   1.000
_cell.length_b   1.000
_cell.length_c   1.000
_cell.angle_alpha   90.00
_cell.angle_beta   90.00
_cell.angle_gamma   90.00
#
_symmetry.space_group_name_H-M   'P 1'
#
loop_
_entity.id
_entity.type
_entity.pdbx_description
1 polymer ?
#
loop_
_entity_poly.entity_id
_entity_poly.type
_entity_poly.pdbx_seq_one_letter_code
_entity_poly.pdbx_strand_id
1 'polypeptide(L)'
;MIHNRLCTFFAALRRCGAAGLLVLGLATTAAAGPPTPPAKPSAYLFTYFTGNDKKEEAIRFALSPDGYHYTALNSDRPVINSAAISETGGVRDPHILRGADGKTFYMVATDMVSAKGWSSNRGMVLLKSTDLINWTHSAINFQKRYTKQDDLKRVWAPQTIYDAKAGKYMVYLSLQYGSEPDKIYYAYANKDFTDLEGEPKQLFFSPNNGSCIDGDIVAKDGKFYLFFKTEGNGNGIKIAVSDKLTSGYVQRANYVQQTTDPVEGAGTFKLNDSEDYILMYDRYTSGKYQFTRTRDLQNFTVVDQDISMNFHPRHGTVLPITAAEASRLAQRWMVPSDVLLTAQNPAIRKLNTVVDSAAGKVAFLALPGTKLNAFDLQLGSSALPVSPSGPQNFAKGPVTYTVGQGAAKRTYQVSVTETHNPALTGYYADPDILYSQKNGKFYLYPTSDGFDGWSGTYFKTFSSPDLVNWKDEGVILDLPKDVSWSKKNAWAPTIIEQKTPTGYKYAYYFCAGAKIGVALADSPTGPFKDSGQPLLDKLPEGVKGGQQIDPAAFRDPKTGKFYLYWGNGYMAGAELNDDLTSLKPGTTQVMTPDNTFREGAYAFYRNGKYYFMWSEDDTGSPNYQVRYGTSDTPLGKITVPANNSVIAKNPALGIYGTGHNSVIQVPGRDEWYIVYHRFTYPKGITMNGPGYHREVCIDKLEFNADGSIKPVKPTHAGIQPVRVK
;
A
#
# COMPACT_ATOMS: atom_id res chain seq x y z
N MET A 1 -4.08 -77.86 -47.02
CA MET A 1 -4.02 -78.26 -48.45
C MET A 1 -2.91 -77.41 -49.09
N ILE A 2 -1.64 -77.83 -49.19
CA ILE A 2 -1.04 -78.90 -50.03
C ILE A 2 -1.45 -78.64 -51.50
N HIS A 3 -0.61 -78.42 -52.53
CA HIS A 3 0.80 -78.76 -52.82
C HIS A 3 1.25 -77.97 -54.10
N ASN A 4 2.51 -77.48 -54.25
CA ASN A 4 3.75 -78.16 -54.72
C ASN A 4 3.77 -78.37 -56.27
N ARG A 5 4.77 -78.04 -57.11
CA ARG A 5 6.24 -78.30 -57.17
C ARG A 5 6.86 -77.38 -58.28
N LEU A 6 8.16 -77.09 -58.44
CA LEU A 6 9.36 -77.95 -58.56
C LEU A 6 10.68 -77.16 -58.28
N CYS A 7 11.55 -77.76 -57.47
CA CYS A 7 13.00 -78.07 -57.65
C CYS A 7 13.92 -77.07 -58.41
N THR A 8 15.17 -76.73 -58.00
CA THR A 8 16.27 -77.62 -57.55
C THR A 8 17.46 -76.82 -56.94
N PHE A 9 17.99 -77.32 -55.83
CA PHE A 9 19.38 -77.39 -55.29
C PHE A 9 20.48 -76.27 -55.42
N PHE A 10 20.95 -75.82 -54.24
CA PHE A 10 22.31 -75.54 -53.71
C PHE A 10 23.42 -74.96 -54.63
N ALA A 11 23.88 -73.72 -54.37
CA ALA A 11 25.07 -73.31 -53.56
C ALA A 11 26.36 -73.15 -54.41
N ALA A 12 27.32 -72.26 -54.19
CA ALA A 12 27.73 -71.51 -53.02
C ALA A 12 28.60 -70.29 -53.40
N LEU A 13 28.70 -69.33 -52.46
CA LEU A 13 29.72 -68.29 -52.27
C LEU A 13 30.03 -67.29 -53.40
N ARG A 14 29.79 -66.00 -53.12
CA ARG A 14 30.88 -65.00 -53.09
C ARG A 14 30.53 -63.76 -52.26
N ARG A 15 31.54 -63.32 -51.52
CA ARG A 15 31.57 -62.28 -50.48
C ARG A 15 31.39 -60.86 -51.05
N CYS A 16 30.99 -59.99 -50.13
CA CYS A 16 30.93 -58.53 -50.15
C CYS A 16 31.98 -57.79 -50.98
N GLY A 17 31.54 -56.65 -51.54
CA GLY A 17 32.36 -55.54 -51.97
C GLY A 17 31.47 -54.41 -52.49
N ALA A 18 31.33 -53.34 -51.69
CA ALA A 18 30.52 -52.17 -51.99
C ALA A 18 31.26 -51.17 -52.90
N ALA A 19 30.53 -50.65 -53.90
CA ALA A 19 30.70 -49.35 -54.56
C ALA A 19 29.37 -49.11 -55.30
N GLY A 20 28.54 -48.12 -54.98
CA GLY A 20 28.81 -46.70 -55.06
C GLY A 20 27.98 -46.14 -56.22
N LEU A 21 26.66 -45.94 -56.04
CA LEU A 21 25.78 -45.31 -57.03
C LEU A 21 25.41 -43.89 -56.59
N LEU A 22 25.81 -42.93 -57.41
CA LEU A 22 25.60 -41.51 -57.25
C LEU A 22 24.15 -41.16 -57.68
N VAL A 23 23.33 -40.67 -56.74
CA VAL A 23 22.01 -40.10 -57.04
C VAL A 23 22.07 -38.60 -56.75
N LEU A 24 21.94 -37.78 -57.79
CA LEU A 24 21.79 -36.33 -57.67
C LEU A 24 20.43 -36.01 -57.01
N GLY A 25 20.44 -35.60 -55.75
CA GLY A 25 19.30 -34.99 -55.07
C GLY A 25 19.29 -33.48 -55.32
N LEU A 26 18.27 -32.97 -56.01
CA LEU A 26 17.95 -31.54 -56.04
C LEU A 26 17.48 -31.12 -54.64
N ALA A 27 18.37 -30.46 -53.89
CA ALA A 27 18.01 -29.79 -52.65
C ALA A 27 17.23 -28.51 -52.99
N THR A 28 15.91 -28.53 -52.82
CA THR A 28 15.12 -27.31 -52.74
C THR A 28 15.48 -26.60 -51.43
N THR A 29 16.27 -25.54 -51.53
CA THR A 29 16.47 -24.57 -50.45
C THR A 29 15.13 -23.92 -50.14
N ALA A 30 14.46 -24.38 -49.08
CA ALA A 30 13.36 -23.63 -48.49
C ALA A 30 13.96 -22.31 -47.98
N ALA A 31 13.75 -21.23 -48.75
CA ALA A 31 14.04 -19.89 -48.27
C ALA A 31 13.28 -19.69 -46.95
N ALA A 32 14.01 -19.40 -45.88
CA ALA A 32 13.42 -19.00 -44.62
C ALA A 32 12.50 -17.79 -44.92
N GLY A 33 11.19 -17.97 -44.71
CA GLY A 33 10.25 -16.86 -44.77
C GLY A 33 10.70 -15.74 -43.81
N PRO A 34 10.27 -14.48 -44.04
CA PRO A 34 10.60 -13.38 -43.15
C PRO A 34 10.26 -13.76 -41.69
N PRO A 35 11.10 -13.38 -40.71
CA PRO A 35 10.85 -13.70 -39.31
C PRO A 35 9.45 -13.23 -38.93
N THR A 36 8.67 -14.12 -38.30
CA THR A 36 7.35 -13.78 -37.76
C THR A 36 7.49 -12.51 -36.91
N PRO A 37 6.64 -11.48 -37.11
CA PRO A 37 6.68 -10.28 -36.29
C PRO A 37 6.65 -10.65 -34.80
N PRO A 38 7.38 -9.95 -33.92
CA PRO A 38 7.29 -10.19 -32.49
C PRO A 38 5.81 -10.10 -32.07
N ALA A 39 5.35 -11.08 -31.29
CA ALA A 39 3.97 -11.10 -30.82
C ALA A 39 3.66 -9.78 -30.09
N LYS A 40 2.44 -9.27 -30.27
CA LYS A 40 2.01 -7.99 -29.69
C LYS A 40 2.17 -8.05 -28.16
N PRO A 41 2.80 -7.04 -27.52
CA PRO A 41 2.82 -6.92 -26.07
C PRO A 41 1.40 -6.87 -25.49
N SER A 42 1.20 -7.49 -24.34
CA SER A 42 -0.11 -7.58 -23.67
C SER A 42 -0.01 -7.50 -22.15
N ALA A 43 1.19 -7.24 -21.63
CA ALA A 43 1.51 -7.11 -20.22
C ALA A 43 2.81 -6.30 -20.07
N TYR A 44 3.23 -6.07 -18.84
CA TYR A 44 4.45 -5.35 -18.48
C TYR A 44 5.23 -6.08 -17.41
N LEU A 45 6.56 -6.01 -17.51
CA LEU A 45 7.52 -6.43 -16.50
C LEU A 45 8.14 -5.18 -15.86
N PHE A 46 7.91 -4.98 -14.57
CA PHE A 46 8.62 -3.96 -13.79
C PHE A 46 9.84 -4.60 -13.13
N THR A 47 11.03 -4.08 -13.45
CA THR A 47 12.30 -4.46 -12.81
C THR A 47 12.74 -3.36 -11.84
N TYR A 48 13.02 -3.70 -10.58
CA TYR A 48 13.28 -2.73 -9.50
C TYR A 48 14.19 -3.30 -8.39
N PHE A 49 14.54 -2.45 -7.41
CA PHE A 49 15.12 -2.81 -6.10
C PHE A 49 14.35 -2.07 -4.99
N THR A 50 14.61 -2.31 -3.69
CA THR A 50 13.69 -1.83 -2.62
C THR A 50 14.27 -0.81 -1.66
N GLY A 51 15.57 -0.56 -1.62
CA GLY A 51 16.15 0.25 -0.54
C GLY A 51 17.66 0.46 -0.61
N ASN A 52 18.27 0.83 0.52
CA ASN A 52 19.68 1.26 0.60
C ASN A 52 20.57 0.26 1.36
N ASP A 53 20.04 -0.90 1.72
CA ASP A 53 20.83 -1.98 2.31
C ASP A 53 21.23 -3.04 1.27
N LYS A 54 22.32 -3.76 1.56
CA LYS A 54 22.84 -4.84 0.69
C LYS A 54 21.78 -5.89 0.30
N LYS A 55 20.81 -6.17 1.19
CA LYS A 55 19.72 -7.14 0.92
C LYS A 55 18.61 -6.56 0.04
N GLU A 56 18.52 -5.24 -0.02
CA GLU A 56 17.49 -4.48 -0.74
C GLU A 56 17.98 -4.06 -2.13
N GLU A 57 19.29 -3.82 -2.28
CA GLU A 57 20.02 -3.59 -3.53
C GLU A 57 20.22 -4.91 -4.29
N ALA A 58 19.10 -5.43 -4.78
CA ALA A 58 19.05 -6.63 -5.58
C ALA A 58 17.86 -6.60 -6.56
N ILE A 59 18.06 -7.17 -7.74
CA ILE A 59 17.06 -7.16 -8.83
C ILE A 59 15.82 -7.97 -8.44
N ARG A 60 14.65 -7.33 -8.56
CA ARG A 60 13.32 -7.89 -8.32
C ARG A 60 12.43 -7.63 -9.53
N PHE A 61 11.39 -8.44 -9.67
CA PHE A 61 10.42 -8.34 -10.76
C PHE A 61 8.99 -8.24 -10.25
N ALA A 62 8.15 -7.49 -10.96
CA ALA A 62 6.71 -7.52 -10.83
C ALA A 62 6.04 -7.57 -12.20
N LEU A 63 4.83 -8.13 -12.27
CA LEU A 63 4.03 -8.16 -13.50
C LEU A 63 2.84 -7.23 -13.37
N SER A 64 2.49 -6.58 -14.47
CA SER A 64 1.23 -5.85 -14.62
C SER A 64 0.53 -6.22 -15.92
N PRO A 65 -0.79 -6.45 -15.92
CA PRO A 65 -1.54 -6.67 -17.14
C PRO A 65 -1.78 -5.37 -17.94
N ASP A 66 -1.75 -4.21 -17.28
CA ASP A 66 -2.26 -2.95 -17.83
C ASP A 66 -1.32 -1.74 -17.68
N GLY A 67 -0.25 -1.87 -16.88
CA GLY A 67 0.70 -0.80 -16.59
C GLY A 67 0.33 0.03 -15.35
N TYR A 68 -0.74 -0.36 -14.64
CA TYR A 68 -1.25 0.34 -13.46
C TYR A 68 -1.27 -0.56 -12.21
N HIS A 69 -1.64 -1.84 -12.37
CA HIS A 69 -1.75 -2.78 -11.27
C HIS A 69 -0.60 -3.79 -11.31
N TYR A 70 0.34 -3.71 -10.36
CA TYR A 70 1.53 -4.55 -10.32
C TYR A 70 1.48 -5.56 -9.18
N THR A 71 1.89 -6.80 -9.47
CA THR A 71 2.08 -7.86 -8.47
C THR A 71 3.54 -8.31 -8.49
N ALA A 72 4.20 -8.20 -7.33
CA ALA A 72 5.57 -8.67 -7.16
C ALA A 72 5.68 -10.19 -7.42
N LEU A 73 6.75 -10.57 -8.11
CA LEU A 73 7.14 -11.96 -8.30
C LEU A 73 8.05 -12.42 -7.16
N ASN A 74 8.11 -13.74 -6.95
CA ASN A 74 8.97 -14.41 -5.99
C ASN A 74 8.74 -13.97 -4.53
N SER A 75 7.51 -13.57 -4.22
CA SER A 75 7.12 -13.00 -2.92
C SER A 75 7.92 -11.75 -2.56
N ASP A 76 8.17 -10.89 -3.54
CA ASP A 76 9.07 -9.74 -3.42
C ASP A 76 10.41 -10.16 -2.79
N ARG A 77 11.06 -11.16 -3.39
CA ARG A 77 12.44 -11.54 -3.10
C ARG A 77 13.27 -11.41 -4.38
N PRO A 78 14.58 -11.17 -4.28
CA PRO A 78 15.44 -11.06 -5.44
C PRO A 78 15.31 -12.24 -6.40
N VAL A 79 15.25 -11.95 -7.70
CA VAL A 79 15.16 -12.97 -8.76
C VAL A 79 16.54 -13.39 -9.27
N ILE A 80 17.56 -12.58 -8.97
CA ILE A 80 18.97 -12.84 -9.30
C ILE A 80 19.82 -12.60 -8.04
N ASN A 81 20.81 -13.46 -7.81
CA ASN A 81 21.74 -13.30 -6.69
C ASN A 81 22.78 -12.21 -7.02
N SER A 82 22.65 -11.03 -6.42
CA SER A 82 23.57 -9.89 -6.63
C SER A 82 25.03 -10.26 -6.40
N ALA A 83 25.33 -11.09 -5.39
CA ALA A 83 26.70 -11.49 -5.07
C ALA A 83 27.35 -12.38 -6.13
N ALA A 84 26.56 -13.03 -6.98
CA ALA A 84 27.07 -13.84 -8.07
C ALA A 84 27.39 -13.02 -9.33
N ILE A 85 26.82 -11.82 -9.47
CA ILE A 85 26.89 -11.04 -10.72
C ILE A 85 27.67 -9.73 -10.60
N SER A 86 28.04 -9.31 -9.38
CA SER A 86 28.61 -8.00 -9.08
C SER A 86 29.87 -8.12 -8.21
N GLU A 87 30.78 -7.15 -8.30
CA GLU A 87 31.99 -7.08 -7.47
C GLU A 87 31.67 -6.63 -6.03
N THR A 88 30.71 -5.73 -5.84
CA THR A 88 30.39 -5.19 -4.50
C THR A 88 29.50 -6.11 -3.66
N GLY A 89 28.79 -7.02 -4.35
CA GLY A 89 27.81 -7.93 -3.79
C GLY A 89 26.37 -7.38 -3.74
N GLY A 90 26.11 -6.23 -4.35
CA GLY A 90 24.81 -5.58 -4.47
C GLY A 90 24.64 -4.95 -5.85
N VAL A 91 23.40 -4.82 -6.31
CA VAL A 91 23.08 -4.14 -7.58
C VAL A 91 21.83 -3.27 -7.43
N ARG A 92 21.81 -2.11 -8.09
CA ARG A 92 20.67 -1.18 -8.05
C ARG A 92 20.46 -0.50 -9.40
N ASP A 93 19.38 0.26 -9.49
CA ASP A 93 18.99 1.01 -10.70
C ASP A 93 18.91 0.12 -11.96
N PRO A 94 18.20 -1.02 -11.93
CA PRO A 94 18.16 -1.93 -13.07
C PRO A 94 17.35 -1.35 -14.24
N HIS A 95 17.96 -1.35 -15.42
CA HIS A 95 17.30 -1.02 -16.68
C HIS A 95 17.27 -2.23 -17.61
N ILE A 96 16.08 -2.56 -18.13
CA ILE A 96 15.84 -3.71 -19.00
C ILE A 96 15.27 -3.28 -20.36
N LEU A 97 15.75 -3.93 -21.42
CA LEU A 97 15.42 -3.64 -22.82
C LEU A 97 15.17 -4.95 -23.57
N ARG A 98 14.15 -4.97 -24.45
CA ARG A 98 14.03 -5.99 -25.50
C ARG A 98 14.93 -5.62 -26.67
N GLY A 99 15.77 -6.56 -27.09
CA GLY A 99 16.64 -6.42 -28.24
C GLY A 99 15.87 -6.21 -29.55
N ALA A 100 16.52 -5.58 -30.52
CA ALA A 100 15.98 -5.33 -31.85
C ALA A 100 15.67 -6.62 -32.64
N ASP A 101 16.21 -7.77 -32.21
CA ASP A 101 15.87 -9.10 -32.74
C ASP A 101 14.50 -9.61 -32.25
N GLY A 102 13.87 -8.91 -31.31
CA GLY A 102 12.59 -9.25 -30.70
C GLY A 102 12.62 -10.41 -29.69
N LYS A 103 13.77 -11.08 -29.51
CA LYS A 103 13.91 -12.35 -28.78
C LYS A 103 14.90 -12.29 -27.62
N THR A 104 15.89 -11.41 -27.71
CA THR A 104 16.90 -11.22 -26.66
C THR A 104 16.46 -10.10 -25.72
N PHE A 105 16.81 -10.24 -24.44
CA PHE A 105 16.63 -9.23 -23.41
C PHE A 105 17.99 -8.85 -22.85
N TYR A 106 18.19 -7.56 -22.69
CA TYR A 106 19.40 -6.98 -22.12
C TYR A 106 19.03 -6.22 -20.86
N MET A 107 19.84 -6.36 -19.83
CA MET A 107 19.69 -5.60 -18.60
C MET A 107 21.04 -5.03 -18.19
N VAL A 108 21.03 -3.83 -17.63
CA VAL A 108 22.19 -3.21 -16.97
C VAL A 108 21.79 -2.78 -15.58
N ALA A 109 22.73 -2.75 -14.65
CA ALA A 109 22.50 -2.22 -13.31
C ALA A 109 23.80 -1.67 -12.71
N THR A 110 23.67 -0.71 -11.81
CA THR A 110 24.77 -0.17 -10.99
C THR A 110 25.31 -1.27 -10.07
N ASP A 111 26.63 -1.50 -10.05
CA ASP A 111 27.28 -2.44 -9.10
C ASP A 111 27.60 -1.72 -7.78
N MET A 112 26.71 -1.78 -6.79
CA MET A 112 26.82 -0.94 -5.60
C MET A 112 26.25 -1.58 -4.34
N VAL A 113 26.84 -1.22 -3.20
CA VAL A 113 26.20 -1.31 -1.89
C VAL A 113 26.22 0.06 -1.22
N SER A 114 25.08 0.78 -1.17
CA SER A 114 25.03 2.17 -0.67
C SER A 114 25.28 2.29 0.84
N ALA A 115 25.00 1.23 1.62
CA ALA A 115 25.42 1.14 3.02
C ALA A 115 26.95 1.24 3.24
N LYS A 116 27.77 1.05 2.19
CA LYS A 116 29.23 1.30 2.21
C LYS A 116 29.60 2.75 1.83
N GLY A 117 28.61 3.63 1.67
CA GLY A 117 28.73 5.01 1.25
C GLY A 117 28.33 5.26 -0.21
N TRP A 118 27.93 6.49 -0.52
CA TRP A 118 27.47 6.93 -1.86
C TRP A 118 28.56 7.02 -2.93
N SER A 119 29.78 6.59 -2.61
CA SER A 119 30.88 6.47 -3.57
C SER A 119 31.47 5.06 -3.51
N SER A 120 30.67 4.05 -3.16
CA SER A 120 31.10 2.64 -3.03
C SER A 120 31.14 1.87 -4.36
N ASN A 121 30.86 2.54 -5.48
CA ASN A 121 30.67 1.94 -6.79
C ASN A 121 31.74 2.41 -7.79
N ARG A 122 32.24 1.50 -8.63
CA ARG A 122 33.21 1.76 -9.72
C ARG A 122 32.81 1.13 -11.05
N GLY A 123 31.59 0.62 -11.15
CA GLY A 123 31.25 -0.27 -12.24
C GLY A 123 29.77 -0.53 -12.44
N MET A 124 29.49 -1.44 -13.35
CA MET A 124 28.13 -1.88 -13.65
C MET A 124 28.13 -3.33 -14.06
N VAL A 125 26.95 -3.93 -14.00
CA VAL A 125 26.70 -5.29 -14.48
C VAL A 125 25.91 -5.23 -15.79
N LEU A 126 26.24 -6.11 -16.72
CA LEU A 126 25.53 -6.35 -17.97
C LEU A 126 24.96 -7.76 -17.91
N LEU A 127 23.68 -7.90 -18.24
CA LEU A 127 23.00 -9.19 -18.27
C LEU A 127 22.29 -9.40 -19.61
N LYS A 128 22.21 -10.64 -20.04
CA LYS A 128 21.56 -11.07 -21.28
C LYS A 128 20.73 -12.33 -21.04
N SER A 129 19.54 -12.37 -21.61
CA SER A 129 18.61 -13.50 -21.54
C SER A 129 17.81 -13.66 -22.82
N THR A 130 17.23 -14.84 -23.05
CA THR A 130 16.23 -15.09 -24.10
C THR A 130 14.88 -15.53 -23.52
N ASP A 131 14.78 -15.61 -22.19
CA ASP A 131 13.60 -16.12 -21.50
C ASP A 131 13.19 -15.35 -20.24
N LEU A 132 13.92 -14.28 -19.89
CA LEU A 132 13.74 -13.45 -18.70
C LEU A 132 13.95 -14.20 -17.36
N ILE A 133 14.33 -15.48 -17.38
CA ILE A 133 14.54 -16.30 -16.19
C ILE A 133 16.03 -16.60 -16.02
N ASN A 134 16.67 -17.06 -17.09
CA ASN A 134 18.06 -17.47 -17.11
C ASN A 134 18.90 -16.33 -17.71
N TRP A 135 19.89 -15.88 -16.96
CA TRP A 135 20.70 -14.72 -17.31
C TRP A 135 22.18 -15.09 -17.36
N THR A 136 22.83 -14.79 -18.48
CA THR A 136 24.29 -14.65 -18.53
C THR A 136 24.66 -13.25 -18.09
N HIS A 137 25.82 -13.06 -17.46
CA HIS A 137 26.23 -11.77 -16.93
C HIS A 137 27.71 -11.49 -17.16
N SER A 138 28.08 -10.21 -17.06
CA SER A 138 29.45 -9.71 -17.00
C SER A 138 29.46 -8.44 -16.13
N ALA A 139 30.55 -8.18 -15.43
CA ALA A 139 30.73 -6.96 -14.65
C ALA A 139 31.91 -6.15 -15.20
N ILE A 140 31.73 -4.83 -15.31
CA ILE A 140 32.77 -3.91 -15.75
C ILE A 140 33.12 -3.00 -14.59
N ASN A 141 34.37 -3.04 -14.14
CA ASN A 141 34.94 -2.05 -13.24
C ASN A 141 35.77 -1.05 -14.05
N PHE A 142 35.33 0.22 -14.09
CA PHE A 142 35.90 1.24 -14.98
C PHE A 142 37.33 1.60 -14.61
N GLN A 143 37.67 1.61 -13.31
CA GLN A 143 39.03 1.88 -12.85
C GLN A 143 40.02 0.77 -13.24
N LYS A 144 39.53 -0.47 -13.39
CA LYS A 144 40.33 -1.59 -13.88
C LYS A 144 40.39 -1.64 -15.42
N ARG A 145 39.30 -1.26 -16.08
CA ARG A 145 39.09 -1.45 -17.52
C ARG A 145 39.71 -0.36 -18.39
N TYR A 146 39.79 0.87 -17.91
CA TYR A 146 40.30 2.02 -18.65
C TYR A 146 41.47 2.68 -17.93
N THR A 147 42.33 3.35 -18.69
CA THR A 147 43.46 4.08 -18.11
C THR A 147 43.02 5.45 -17.58
N LYS A 148 43.76 6.03 -16.62
CA LYS A 148 43.53 7.38 -16.08
C LYS A 148 42.14 7.58 -15.43
N GLN A 149 41.69 6.57 -14.68
CA GLN A 149 40.40 6.60 -13.97
C GLN A 149 40.56 6.74 -12.45
N ASP A 150 41.75 7.14 -11.97
CA ASP A 150 42.06 7.19 -10.54
C ASP A 150 41.09 8.10 -9.76
N ASP A 151 40.64 9.19 -10.40
CA ASP A 151 39.70 10.16 -9.83
C ASP A 151 38.22 9.77 -10.01
N LEU A 152 37.89 8.67 -10.70
CA LEU A 152 36.51 8.21 -10.89
C LEU A 152 35.89 7.78 -9.55
N LYS A 153 34.82 8.46 -9.14
CA LYS A 153 34.13 8.22 -7.86
C LYS A 153 32.83 7.47 -7.96
N ARG A 154 32.07 7.66 -9.06
CA ARG A 154 30.71 7.11 -9.22
C ARG A 154 30.45 6.69 -10.66
N VAL A 155 29.76 5.56 -10.81
CA VAL A 155 29.27 4.99 -12.07
C VAL A 155 27.79 4.64 -11.85
N TRP A 156 26.90 5.60 -12.04
CA TRP A 156 25.50 5.50 -11.60
C TRP A 156 24.50 5.36 -12.73
N ALA A 157 23.45 4.60 -12.40
CA ALA A 157 22.22 4.35 -13.13
C ALA A 157 22.43 4.15 -14.64
N PRO A 158 23.12 3.06 -15.06
CA PRO A 158 23.22 2.73 -16.46
C PRO A 158 21.84 2.37 -17.02
N GLN A 159 21.59 2.80 -18.24
CA GLN A 159 20.41 2.45 -19.03
C GLN A 159 20.79 2.14 -20.47
N THR A 160 19.85 1.58 -21.25
CA THR A 160 20.12 1.08 -22.60
C THR A 160 19.08 1.50 -23.62
N ILE A 161 19.55 1.80 -24.84
CA ILE A 161 18.70 2.09 -25.98
C ILE A 161 19.34 1.54 -27.26
N TYR A 162 18.52 1.06 -28.20
CA TYR A 162 19.02 0.59 -29.49
C TYR A 162 19.21 1.77 -30.46
N ASP A 163 20.43 1.97 -30.96
CA ASP A 163 20.73 2.91 -32.03
C ASP A 163 20.61 2.20 -33.38
N ALA A 164 19.50 2.42 -34.07
CA ALA A 164 19.26 1.86 -35.40
C ALA A 164 20.27 2.33 -36.46
N LYS A 165 20.86 3.53 -36.32
CA LYS A 165 21.87 4.04 -37.26
C LYS A 165 23.22 3.34 -37.07
N ALA A 166 23.59 3.09 -35.82
CA ALA A 166 24.82 2.36 -35.49
C ALA A 166 24.66 0.83 -35.60
N GLY A 167 23.42 0.32 -35.54
CA GLY A 167 23.13 -1.10 -35.46
C GLY A 167 23.56 -1.73 -34.13
N LYS A 168 23.64 -0.93 -33.06
CA LYS A 168 24.24 -1.30 -31.76
C LYS A 168 23.36 -0.84 -30.60
N TYR A 169 23.58 -1.45 -29.44
CA TYR A 169 22.98 -1.00 -28.18
C TYR A 169 23.88 0.05 -27.53
N MET A 170 23.35 1.24 -27.32
CA MET A 170 24.01 2.29 -26.56
C MET A 170 23.69 2.10 -25.08
N VAL A 171 24.74 2.07 -24.24
CA VAL A 171 24.64 2.15 -22.78
C VAL A 171 24.96 3.58 -22.40
N TYR A 172 24.09 4.23 -21.63
CA TYR A 172 24.30 5.57 -21.10
C TYR A 172 24.16 5.58 -19.59
N LEU A 173 24.95 6.40 -18.91
CA LEU A 173 25.16 6.34 -17.47
C LEU A 173 25.74 7.65 -16.94
N SER A 174 25.70 7.83 -15.63
CA SER A 174 26.22 9.03 -14.96
C SER A 174 27.60 8.75 -14.35
N LEU A 175 28.57 9.61 -14.63
CA LEU A 175 29.93 9.50 -14.08
C LEU A 175 30.28 10.75 -13.26
N GLN A 176 31.00 10.53 -12.17
CA GLN A 176 31.57 11.61 -11.34
C GLN A 176 33.07 11.43 -11.18
N TYR A 177 33.83 12.49 -11.45
CA TYR A 177 35.28 12.54 -11.28
C TYR A 177 35.65 13.56 -10.21
N GLY A 178 36.41 13.17 -9.19
CA GLY A 178 36.90 14.11 -8.18
C GLY A 178 35.78 14.88 -7.48
N SER A 179 35.82 16.22 -7.55
CA SER A 179 34.77 17.12 -7.04
C SER A 179 33.87 17.68 -8.13
N GLU A 180 34.04 17.25 -9.38
CA GLU A 180 33.22 17.71 -10.48
C GLU A 180 31.78 17.21 -10.35
N PRO A 181 30.79 17.97 -10.84
CA PRO A 181 29.41 17.51 -10.93
C PRO A 181 29.29 16.22 -11.74
N ASP A 182 28.30 15.40 -11.40
CA ASP A 182 27.92 14.22 -12.15
C ASP A 182 27.41 14.64 -13.54
N LYS A 183 27.90 13.96 -14.59
CA LYS A 183 27.49 14.20 -15.98
C LYS A 183 27.11 12.88 -16.63
N ILE A 184 26.31 12.94 -17.70
CA ILE A 184 25.81 11.75 -18.39
C ILE A 184 26.73 11.44 -19.58
N TYR A 185 27.22 10.20 -19.64
CA TYR A 185 28.10 9.65 -20.67
C TYR A 185 27.41 8.49 -21.40
N TYR A 186 27.98 8.08 -22.53
CA TYR A 186 27.53 6.91 -23.27
C TYR A 186 28.69 6.12 -23.89
N ALA A 187 28.48 4.83 -24.08
CA ALA A 187 29.32 3.95 -24.89
C ALA A 187 28.43 2.91 -25.59
N TYR A 188 28.93 2.28 -26.66
CA TYR A 188 28.20 1.15 -27.26
C TYR A 188 28.60 -0.15 -26.55
N ALA A 189 27.64 -1.04 -26.31
CA ALA A 189 27.94 -2.39 -25.90
C ALA A 189 28.57 -3.17 -27.07
N ASN A 190 29.49 -4.07 -26.76
CA ASN A 190 30.02 -5.02 -27.74
C ASN A 190 28.92 -5.99 -28.21
N LYS A 191 29.19 -6.73 -29.29
CA LYS A 191 28.22 -7.65 -29.92
C LYS A 191 27.63 -8.69 -28.94
N ASP A 192 28.45 -9.19 -28.03
CA ASP A 192 28.03 -10.25 -27.09
C ASP A 192 27.28 -9.70 -25.88
N PHE A 193 27.29 -8.37 -25.68
CA PHE A 193 26.74 -7.66 -24.54
C PHE A 193 27.42 -8.04 -23.22
N THR A 194 28.75 -8.12 -23.26
CA THR A 194 29.61 -8.50 -22.12
C THR A 194 30.59 -7.39 -21.72
N ASP A 195 30.82 -6.40 -22.59
CA ASP A 195 31.70 -5.25 -22.34
C ASP A 195 31.22 -4.04 -23.15
N LEU A 196 31.82 -2.87 -22.90
CA LEU A 196 31.67 -1.66 -23.70
C LEU A 196 32.77 -1.53 -24.77
N GLU A 197 32.42 -0.92 -25.89
CA GLU A 197 33.33 -0.55 -26.96
C GLU A 197 33.97 0.82 -26.69
N GLY A 198 35.27 0.80 -26.34
CA GLY A 198 36.05 2.01 -26.08
C GLY A 198 35.66 2.72 -24.78
N GLU A 199 36.25 3.89 -24.55
CA GLU A 199 35.92 4.71 -23.37
C GLU A 199 34.59 5.46 -23.56
N PRO A 200 33.79 5.63 -22.48
CA PRO A 200 32.57 6.42 -22.52
C PRO A 200 32.82 7.87 -22.96
N LYS A 201 31.94 8.36 -23.82
CA LYS A 201 31.95 9.73 -24.33
C LYS A 201 30.89 10.58 -23.62
N GLN A 202 31.18 11.85 -23.39
CA GLN A 202 30.20 12.77 -22.79
C GLN A 202 28.95 12.84 -23.68
N LEU A 203 27.78 12.55 -23.11
CA LEU A 203 26.48 12.68 -23.77
C LEU A 203 25.83 14.04 -23.46
N PHE A 204 25.74 14.37 -22.17
CA PHE A 204 25.06 15.55 -21.67
C PHE A 204 25.68 16.04 -20.36
N PHE A 205 25.73 17.36 -20.20
CA PHE A 205 26.08 18.05 -18.97
C PHE A 205 25.11 19.22 -18.79
N SER A 206 24.78 19.56 -17.55
CA SER A 206 23.86 20.65 -17.29
C SER A 206 24.45 21.99 -17.75
N PRO A 207 23.69 22.86 -18.45
CA PRO A 207 24.15 24.19 -18.88
C PRO A 207 24.57 25.11 -17.73
N ASN A 208 24.10 24.86 -16.51
CA ASN A 208 24.47 25.62 -15.31
C ASN A 208 25.61 24.96 -14.50
N ASN A 209 26.27 23.95 -15.05
CA ASN A 209 27.31 23.16 -14.39
C ASN A 209 26.85 22.51 -13.06
N GLY A 210 25.56 22.19 -12.93
CA GLY A 210 25.04 21.33 -11.86
C GLY A 210 25.11 19.84 -12.21
N SER A 211 24.98 18.98 -11.20
CA SER A 211 24.94 17.53 -11.38
C SER A 211 23.67 17.11 -12.13
N CYS A 212 23.83 16.20 -13.09
CA CYS A 212 22.75 15.53 -13.81
C CYS A 212 22.97 14.01 -13.79
N ILE A 213 22.00 13.26 -13.26
CA ILE A 213 22.07 11.81 -13.09
C ILE A 213 20.77 11.11 -13.52
N ASP A 214 20.71 9.78 -13.41
CA ASP A 214 19.52 8.97 -13.65
C ASP A 214 18.85 9.27 -14.99
N GLY A 215 19.64 9.25 -16.07
CA GLY A 215 19.14 9.54 -17.40
C GLY A 215 18.17 8.47 -17.88
N ASP A 216 17.10 8.86 -18.56
CA ASP A 216 16.16 8.00 -19.29
C ASP A 216 15.83 8.60 -20.67
N ILE A 217 16.08 7.87 -21.76
CA ILE A 217 15.96 8.39 -23.13
C ILE A 217 14.76 7.76 -23.83
N VAL A 218 13.79 8.60 -24.22
CA VAL A 218 12.64 8.20 -25.02
C VAL A 218 12.75 8.75 -26.43
N ALA A 219 12.64 7.88 -27.44
CA ALA A 219 12.51 8.28 -28.83
C ALA A 219 11.04 8.50 -29.18
N LYS A 220 10.69 9.71 -29.66
CA LYS A 220 9.33 10.08 -30.07
C LYS A 220 9.38 11.15 -31.16
N ASP A 221 8.55 11.00 -32.20
CA ASP A 221 8.39 11.98 -33.29
C ASP A 221 9.73 12.42 -33.93
N GLY A 222 10.67 11.48 -34.10
CA GLY A 222 11.99 11.73 -34.68
C GLY A 222 12.99 12.43 -33.76
N LYS A 223 12.63 12.67 -32.49
CA LYS A 223 13.46 13.30 -31.46
C LYS A 223 13.77 12.34 -30.31
N PHE A 224 14.79 12.68 -29.54
CA PHE A 224 15.23 11.97 -28.34
C PHE A 224 15.02 12.88 -27.12
N TYR A 225 14.26 12.40 -26.15
CA TYR A 225 13.93 13.10 -24.91
C TYR A 225 14.69 12.44 -23.77
N LEU A 226 15.73 13.11 -23.27
CA LEU A 226 16.50 12.69 -22.11
C LEU A 226 15.84 13.29 -20.86
N PHE A 227 15.14 12.46 -20.09
CA PHE A 227 14.75 12.76 -18.72
C PHE A 227 15.98 12.57 -17.83
N PHE A 228 16.20 13.45 -16.87
CA PHE A 228 17.31 13.32 -15.93
C PHE A 228 16.99 14.01 -14.60
N LYS A 229 17.60 13.49 -13.54
CA LYS A 229 17.55 14.07 -12.19
C LYS A 229 18.59 15.19 -12.06
N THR A 230 18.18 16.30 -11.47
CA THR A 230 19.09 17.35 -10.99
C THR A 230 19.46 17.15 -9.52
N GLU A 231 20.66 17.56 -9.13
CA GLU A 231 21.16 17.48 -7.75
C GLU A 231 21.62 18.86 -7.24
N GLY A 232 21.34 19.16 -5.96
CA GLY A 232 21.81 20.36 -5.25
C GLY A 232 21.04 21.65 -5.51
N ASN A 233 20.33 21.80 -6.64
CA ASN A 233 19.50 22.99 -6.95
C ASN A 233 18.17 22.60 -7.61
N GLY A 234 17.17 22.31 -6.76
CA GLY A 234 15.93 21.66 -7.15
C GLY A 234 16.20 20.18 -7.42
N ASN A 235 15.72 19.30 -6.54
CA ASN A 235 15.98 17.85 -6.64
C ASN A 235 14.81 17.20 -7.40
N GLY A 236 14.75 17.47 -8.71
CA GLY A 236 13.61 17.13 -9.57
C GLY A 236 14.02 16.51 -10.89
N ILE A 237 13.03 16.23 -11.74
CA ILE A 237 13.26 15.68 -13.08
C ILE A 237 13.12 16.79 -14.13
N LYS A 238 14.13 16.95 -14.97
CA LYS A 238 14.10 17.83 -16.16
C LYS A 238 14.25 17.02 -17.44
N ILE A 239 13.99 17.68 -18.56
CA ILE A 239 14.10 17.10 -19.90
C ILE A 239 15.12 17.89 -20.72
N ALA A 240 16.01 17.19 -21.42
CA ALA A 240 16.78 17.71 -22.54
C ALA A 240 16.38 17.01 -23.84
N VAL A 241 16.30 17.74 -24.96
CA VAL A 241 15.80 17.19 -26.23
C VAL A 241 16.83 17.35 -27.34
N SER A 242 16.98 16.34 -28.18
CA SER A 242 17.86 16.36 -29.35
C SER A 242 17.22 15.70 -30.58
N ASP A 243 17.67 16.09 -31.77
CA ASP A 243 17.41 15.38 -33.04
C ASP A 243 18.40 14.22 -33.28
N LYS A 244 19.43 14.08 -32.42
CA LYS A 244 20.46 13.05 -32.51
C LYS A 244 20.58 12.32 -31.17
N LEU A 245 20.66 11.00 -31.22
CA LEU A 245 20.75 10.18 -30.01
C LEU A 245 22.01 10.49 -29.18
N THR A 246 23.13 10.80 -29.83
CA THR A 246 24.47 10.84 -29.21
C THR A 246 25.03 12.25 -28.98
N SER A 247 24.28 13.31 -29.29
CA SER A 247 24.74 14.71 -29.16
C SER A 247 23.59 15.69 -29.28
N GLY A 248 23.82 16.97 -28.96
CA GLY A 248 22.88 18.06 -29.30
C GLY A 248 21.68 18.22 -28.37
N TYR A 249 21.71 17.62 -27.18
CA TYR A 249 20.65 17.77 -26.18
C TYR A 249 20.56 19.19 -25.65
N VAL A 250 19.38 19.81 -25.81
CA VAL A 250 19.06 21.13 -25.28
C VAL A 250 18.11 20.99 -24.10
N GLN A 251 18.55 21.42 -22.92
CA GLN A 251 17.76 21.37 -21.69
C GLN A 251 16.57 22.34 -21.74
N ARG A 252 15.41 21.87 -21.28
CA ARG A 252 14.21 22.69 -21.06
C ARG A 252 14.19 23.30 -19.67
N ALA A 253 13.50 24.43 -19.52
CA ALA A 253 13.48 25.18 -18.25
C ALA A 253 12.76 24.41 -17.12
N ASN A 254 11.62 23.81 -17.44
CA ASN A 254 10.66 23.30 -16.46
C ASN A 254 11.05 21.94 -15.88
N TYR A 255 10.72 21.77 -14.61
CA TYR A 255 10.61 20.48 -13.94
C TYR A 255 9.30 19.79 -14.36
N VAL A 256 9.33 18.47 -14.49
CA VAL A 256 8.17 17.70 -14.97
C VAL A 256 7.49 16.84 -13.91
N GLN A 257 8.10 16.67 -12.74
CA GLN A 257 7.44 16.02 -11.61
C GLN A 257 6.21 16.81 -11.13
N GLN A 258 5.19 16.10 -10.68
CA GLN A 258 3.92 16.64 -10.17
C GLN A 258 3.87 16.64 -8.63
N THR A 259 5.03 16.81 -8.00
CA THR A 259 5.21 16.92 -6.55
C THR A 259 6.29 17.96 -6.23
N THR A 260 6.23 18.52 -5.02
CA THR A 260 7.30 19.36 -4.44
C THR A 260 8.36 18.53 -3.71
N ASP A 261 8.11 17.24 -3.49
CA ASP A 261 9.08 16.34 -2.85
C ASP A 261 10.32 16.17 -3.75
N PRO A 262 11.50 15.95 -3.17
CA PRO A 262 12.67 15.50 -3.92
C PRO A 262 12.40 14.17 -4.61
N VAL A 263 12.76 14.06 -5.90
CA VAL A 263 12.52 12.87 -6.73
C VAL A 263 13.76 12.42 -7.48
N GLU A 264 13.80 11.13 -7.84
CA GLU A 264 14.89 10.50 -8.60
C GLU A 264 14.45 9.30 -9.43
N GLY A 265 15.37 8.73 -10.22
CA GLY A 265 15.14 7.48 -10.93
C GLY A 265 13.97 7.53 -11.91
N ALA A 266 13.97 8.53 -12.82
CA ALA A 266 12.96 8.65 -13.85
C ALA A 266 12.93 7.39 -14.73
N GLY A 267 11.75 6.84 -14.93
CA GLY A 267 11.50 5.77 -15.90
C GLY A 267 10.27 6.09 -16.72
N THR A 268 10.39 6.02 -18.04
CA THR A 268 9.30 6.30 -18.98
C THR A 268 8.97 5.08 -19.82
N PHE A 269 7.69 4.73 -19.92
CA PHE A 269 7.26 3.64 -20.79
C PHE A 269 5.95 3.98 -21.52
N LYS A 270 5.78 3.41 -22.71
CA LYS A 270 4.55 3.54 -23.50
C LYS A 270 3.53 2.49 -23.08
N LEU A 271 2.25 2.87 -23.01
CA LEU A 271 1.16 1.92 -22.80
C LEU A 271 0.88 1.14 -24.11
N ASN A 272 0.77 -0.20 -24.03
CA ASN A 272 0.68 -1.14 -25.16
C ASN A 272 -0.44 -0.82 -26.16
N ASP A 273 -1.59 -0.34 -25.67
CA ASP A 273 -2.79 -0.07 -26.46
C ASP A 273 -3.18 1.42 -26.43
N SER A 274 -2.22 2.31 -26.23
CA SER A 274 -2.44 3.76 -26.17
C SER A 274 -1.28 4.53 -26.79
N GLU A 275 -1.53 5.78 -27.15
CA GLU A 275 -0.47 6.74 -27.52
C GLU A 275 0.18 7.41 -26.30
N ASP A 276 -0.33 7.11 -25.12
CA ASP A 276 0.14 7.70 -23.89
C ASP A 276 1.33 6.95 -23.30
N TYR A 277 2.13 7.72 -22.58
CA TYR A 277 3.28 7.30 -21.82
C TYR A 277 3.01 7.51 -20.34
N ILE A 278 3.67 6.68 -19.54
CA ILE A 278 3.79 6.85 -18.11
C ILE A 278 5.20 7.33 -17.82
N LEU A 279 5.33 8.41 -17.05
CA LEU A 279 6.56 8.79 -16.36
C LEU A 279 6.38 8.43 -14.88
N MET A 280 7.30 7.63 -14.37
CA MET A 280 7.34 7.20 -12.98
C MET A 280 8.67 7.60 -12.33
N TYR A 281 8.65 7.91 -11.04
CA TYR A 281 9.85 8.31 -10.28
C TYR A 281 9.72 8.04 -8.77
N ASP A 282 10.87 7.89 -8.11
CA ASP A 282 11.00 7.64 -6.67
C ASP A 282 10.96 8.97 -5.89
N ARG A 283 10.04 9.11 -4.94
CA ARG A 283 10.07 10.15 -3.89
C ARG A 283 10.87 9.63 -2.71
N TYR A 284 12.17 9.56 -2.90
CA TYR A 284 13.11 8.80 -2.06
C TYR A 284 13.15 9.22 -0.59
N THR A 285 12.74 10.44 -0.24
CA THR A 285 12.63 10.91 1.15
C THR A 285 11.38 10.40 1.88
N SER A 286 10.34 10.03 1.12
CA SER A 286 9.06 9.55 1.65
C SER A 286 8.87 8.04 1.48
N GLY A 287 9.76 7.36 0.75
CA GLY A 287 9.64 5.94 0.41
C GLY A 287 8.47 5.63 -0.53
N LYS A 288 7.93 6.63 -1.22
CA LYS A 288 6.79 6.48 -2.14
C LYS A 288 7.24 6.57 -3.59
N TYR A 289 6.54 5.89 -4.47
CA TYR A 289 6.62 6.13 -5.91
C TYR A 289 5.53 7.12 -6.34
N GLN A 290 5.71 7.77 -7.49
CA GLN A 290 4.63 8.51 -8.15
C GLN A 290 4.60 8.17 -9.64
N PHE A 291 3.40 8.03 -10.17
CA PHE A 291 3.12 7.75 -11.58
C PHE A 291 2.34 8.92 -12.18
N THR A 292 2.77 9.32 -13.36
CA THR A 292 2.13 10.38 -14.14
C THR A 292 1.91 9.93 -15.57
N ARG A 293 0.83 10.40 -16.19
CA ARG A 293 0.46 10.11 -17.58
C ARG A 293 0.70 11.32 -18.46
N THR A 294 1.19 11.08 -19.68
CA THR A 294 1.41 12.11 -20.70
C THR A 294 1.17 11.55 -22.10
N ARG A 295 0.90 12.43 -23.07
CA ARG A 295 0.87 12.07 -24.51
C ARG A 295 1.97 12.76 -25.32
N ASP A 296 2.51 13.86 -24.79
CA ASP A 296 3.46 14.72 -25.50
C ASP A 296 4.87 14.73 -24.88
N LEU A 297 5.06 14.04 -23.75
CA LEU A 297 6.28 14.03 -22.93
C LEU A 297 6.61 15.40 -22.31
N GLN A 298 5.61 16.26 -22.12
CA GLN A 298 5.78 17.62 -21.58
C GLN A 298 4.75 17.92 -20.49
N ASN A 299 3.50 17.57 -20.74
CA ASN A 299 2.38 17.78 -19.83
C ASN A 299 2.03 16.46 -19.16
N PHE A 300 2.08 16.46 -17.82
CA PHE A 300 1.93 15.25 -17.00
C PHE A 300 0.76 15.39 -16.05
N THR A 301 0.01 14.31 -15.84
CA THR A 301 -1.10 14.27 -14.88
C THR A 301 -0.90 13.10 -13.93
N VAL A 302 -1.06 13.33 -12.62
CA VAL A 302 -0.93 12.29 -11.60
C VAL A 302 -1.99 11.21 -11.80
N VAL A 303 -1.56 9.95 -11.71
CA VAL A 303 -2.43 8.76 -11.79
C VAL A 303 -2.26 7.82 -10.59
N ASP A 304 -1.66 8.29 -9.49
CA ASP A 304 -1.39 7.49 -8.30
C ASP A 304 -2.63 6.75 -7.75
N GLN A 305 -3.81 7.35 -7.87
CA GLN A 305 -5.09 6.73 -7.46
C GLN A 305 -5.46 5.46 -8.24
N ASP A 306 -4.92 5.32 -9.46
CA ASP A 306 -5.17 4.19 -10.34
C ASP A 306 -4.07 3.11 -10.19
N ILE A 307 -2.99 3.41 -9.46
CA ILE A 307 -1.87 2.49 -9.26
C ILE A 307 -2.09 1.62 -8.04
N SER A 308 -1.82 0.31 -8.19
CA SER A 308 -1.74 -0.59 -7.04
C SER A 308 -0.48 -1.45 -7.11
N MET A 309 0.22 -1.58 -5.99
CA MET A 309 1.39 -2.43 -5.84
C MET A 309 1.34 -3.15 -4.48
N ASN A 310 1.75 -4.42 -4.43
CA ASN A 310 1.93 -5.16 -3.18
C ASN A 310 3.39 -5.13 -2.65
N PHE A 311 4.18 -4.15 -3.13
CA PHE A 311 5.60 -3.96 -2.85
C PHE A 311 5.94 -2.46 -2.91
N HIS A 312 7.11 -2.08 -2.42
CA HIS A 312 7.61 -0.70 -2.46
C HIS A 312 8.89 -0.63 -3.30
N PRO A 313 8.79 -0.26 -4.59
CA PRO A 313 9.95 -0.19 -5.47
C PRO A 313 10.75 1.10 -5.25
N ARG A 314 12.01 1.02 -5.64
CA ARG A 314 12.89 2.14 -5.95
C ARG A 314 13.44 1.97 -7.34
N HIS A 315 13.74 3.12 -7.96
CA HIS A 315 14.37 3.30 -9.28
C HIS A 315 14.51 2.03 -10.12
N GLY A 316 13.68 1.92 -11.16
CA GLY A 316 13.62 0.76 -12.03
C GLY A 316 13.00 1.07 -13.39
N THR A 317 12.72 0.03 -14.18
CA THR A 317 12.21 0.16 -15.56
C THR A 317 11.04 -0.78 -15.81
N VAL A 318 10.06 -0.33 -16.60
CA VAL A 318 8.90 -1.13 -17.02
C VAL A 318 9.03 -1.48 -18.50
N LEU A 319 9.06 -2.78 -18.80
CA LEU A 319 9.19 -3.33 -20.15
C LEU A 319 7.87 -3.96 -20.63
N PRO A 320 7.33 -3.55 -21.79
CA PRO A 320 6.30 -4.29 -22.51
C PRO A 320 6.70 -5.73 -22.83
N ILE A 321 5.87 -6.69 -22.42
CA ILE A 321 6.08 -8.12 -22.65
C ILE A 321 4.83 -8.79 -23.23
N THR A 322 5.04 -9.92 -23.89
CA THR A 322 3.98 -10.76 -24.47
C THR A 322 3.30 -11.60 -23.39
N ALA A 323 2.08 -12.09 -23.68
CA ALA A 323 1.38 -13.03 -22.80
C ALA A 323 2.20 -14.30 -22.48
N ALA A 324 2.95 -14.81 -23.47
CA ALA A 324 3.78 -16.01 -23.29
C ALA A 324 4.96 -15.76 -22.32
N GLU A 325 5.58 -14.59 -22.38
CA GLU A 325 6.64 -14.18 -21.46
C GLU A 325 6.11 -13.92 -20.05
N ALA A 326 4.96 -13.22 -19.94
CA ALA A 326 4.30 -12.99 -18.66
C ALA A 326 3.91 -14.32 -18.00
N SER A 327 3.31 -15.25 -18.74
CA SER A 327 2.96 -16.59 -18.26
C SER A 327 4.20 -17.37 -17.80
N ARG A 328 5.32 -17.28 -18.53
CA ARG A 328 6.58 -17.96 -18.17
C ARG A 328 7.13 -17.47 -16.83
N LEU A 329 7.19 -16.15 -16.64
CA LEU A 329 7.60 -15.52 -15.39
C LEU A 329 6.65 -15.86 -14.25
N ALA A 330 5.34 -15.81 -14.51
CA ALA A 330 4.33 -16.11 -13.50
C ALA A 330 4.36 -17.57 -13.06
N GLN A 331 4.52 -18.53 -13.98
CA GLN A 331 4.69 -19.95 -13.63
C GLN A 331 5.93 -20.22 -12.77
N ARG A 332 6.99 -19.41 -12.96
CA ARG A 332 8.24 -19.56 -12.21
C ARG A 332 8.17 -18.98 -10.80
N TRP A 333 7.51 -17.83 -10.64
CA TRP A 333 7.66 -16.99 -9.45
C TRP A 333 6.38 -16.35 -8.89
N MET A 334 5.26 -16.32 -9.62
CA MET A 334 4.02 -15.74 -9.06
C MET A 334 3.45 -16.68 -8.00
N VAL A 335 3.03 -16.12 -6.87
CA VAL A 335 2.35 -16.88 -5.83
C VAL A 335 0.89 -17.08 -6.27
N PRO A 336 0.39 -18.33 -6.43
CA PRO A 336 -0.95 -18.53 -6.98
C PRO A 336 -2.07 -17.90 -6.14
N SER A 337 -1.90 -17.74 -4.83
CA SER A 337 -2.87 -17.03 -3.98
C SER A 337 -2.98 -15.54 -4.31
N ASP A 338 -1.93 -14.91 -4.84
CA ASP A 338 -1.94 -13.48 -5.19
C ASP A 338 -2.94 -13.21 -6.32
N VAL A 339 -3.21 -14.20 -7.19
CA VAL A 339 -4.26 -14.10 -8.21
C VAL A 339 -5.64 -13.94 -7.58
N LEU A 340 -5.94 -14.70 -6.53
CA LEU A 340 -7.21 -14.58 -5.82
C LEU A 340 -7.31 -13.24 -5.10
N LEU A 341 -6.19 -12.70 -4.61
CA LEU A 341 -6.13 -11.38 -3.97
C LEU A 341 -6.37 -10.22 -4.94
N THR A 342 -6.40 -10.47 -6.25
CA THR A 342 -6.82 -9.45 -7.24
C THR A 342 -8.32 -9.22 -7.29
N ALA A 343 -9.13 -9.91 -6.47
CA ALA A 343 -10.58 -9.72 -6.41
C ALA A 343 -10.98 -8.25 -6.25
N GLN A 344 -11.85 -7.76 -7.15
CA GLN A 344 -12.22 -6.36 -7.23
C GLN A 344 -13.67 -6.05 -6.84
N ASN A 345 -14.48 -7.07 -6.53
CA ASN A 345 -15.88 -6.84 -6.19
C ASN A 345 -16.01 -5.84 -5.02
N PRO A 346 -16.78 -4.75 -5.16
CA PRO A 346 -16.86 -3.68 -4.16
C PRO A 346 -17.48 -4.11 -2.83
N ALA A 347 -18.19 -5.25 -2.79
CA ALA A 347 -18.67 -5.83 -1.55
C ALA A 347 -17.56 -6.49 -0.72
N ILE A 348 -16.37 -6.75 -1.28
CA ILE A 348 -15.25 -7.36 -0.56
C ILE A 348 -14.52 -6.32 0.28
N ARG A 349 -14.31 -6.65 1.56
CA ARG A 349 -13.45 -5.90 2.47
C ARG A 349 -11.98 -6.27 2.21
N LYS A 350 -11.33 -5.56 1.28
CA LYS A 350 -9.95 -5.87 0.83
C LYS A 350 -8.95 -6.02 1.99
N LEU A 351 -8.99 -5.12 2.97
CA LEU A 351 -8.11 -5.13 4.15
C LEU A 351 -8.27 -6.40 5.01
N ASN A 352 -9.46 -7.01 4.99
CA ASN A 352 -9.83 -8.12 5.86
C ASN A 352 -9.76 -9.49 5.17
N THR A 353 -9.05 -9.60 4.05
CA THR A 353 -8.89 -10.89 3.36
C THR A 353 -7.88 -11.77 4.09
N VAL A 354 -8.28 -13.01 4.39
CA VAL A 354 -7.44 -14.01 5.04
C VAL A 354 -6.89 -14.97 3.99
N VAL A 355 -5.58 -15.19 3.99
CA VAL A 355 -4.92 -16.15 3.10
C VAL A 355 -4.12 -17.13 3.93
N ASP A 356 -4.47 -18.41 3.80
CA ASP A 356 -3.71 -19.54 4.32
C ASP A 356 -3.28 -20.40 3.13
N SER A 357 -2.17 -20.00 2.49
CA SER A 357 -1.66 -20.68 1.31
C SER A 357 -1.16 -22.09 1.61
N ALA A 358 -0.77 -22.38 2.87
CA ALA A 358 -0.32 -23.71 3.28
C ALA A 358 -1.51 -24.69 3.37
N ALA A 359 -2.65 -24.25 3.89
CA ALA A 359 -3.88 -25.02 3.92
C ALA A 359 -4.71 -24.92 2.62
N GLY A 360 -4.27 -24.11 1.65
CA GLY A 360 -5.01 -23.84 0.42
C GLY A 360 -6.36 -23.19 0.69
N LYS A 361 -6.41 -22.13 1.51
CA LYS A 361 -7.64 -21.41 1.85
C LYS A 361 -7.50 -19.91 1.62
N VAL A 362 -8.56 -19.30 1.08
CA VAL A 362 -8.70 -17.85 1.00
C VAL A 362 -10.09 -17.48 1.49
N ALA A 363 -10.20 -16.60 2.49
CA ALA A 363 -11.47 -16.14 3.01
C ALA A 363 -11.60 -14.63 2.81
N PHE A 364 -12.63 -14.24 2.07
CA PHE A 364 -13.06 -12.86 1.92
C PHE A 364 -14.17 -12.55 2.92
N LEU A 365 -14.07 -11.38 3.55
CA LEU A 365 -15.19 -10.80 4.30
C LEU A 365 -15.94 -9.84 3.38
N ALA A 366 -17.27 -9.91 3.40
CA ALA A 366 -18.14 -9.08 2.58
C ALA A 366 -18.97 -8.10 3.41
N LEU A 367 -19.35 -6.99 2.79
CA LEU A 367 -20.22 -5.96 3.38
C LEU A 367 -21.63 -6.50 3.70
N PRO A 368 -22.35 -5.91 4.65
CA PRO A 368 -23.75 -6.25 4.95
C PRO A 368 -24.65 -6.20 3.70
N GLY A 369 -25.61 -7.12 3.60
CA GLY A 369 -26.55 -7.22 2.49
C GLY A 369 -25.99 -7.86 1.21
N THR A 370 -24.86 -8.57 1.30
CA THR A 370 -24.21 -9.17 0.14
C THR A 370 -24.90 -10.46 -0.29
N LYS A 371 -25.29 -10.54 -1.56
CA LYS A 371 -25.90 -11.76 -2.13
C LYS A 371 -24.85 -12.82 -2.44
N LEU A 372 -24.73 -13.83 -1.57
CA LEU A 372 -23.73 -14.90 -1.69
C LEU A 372 -24.10 -16.04 -2.65
N ASN A 373 -25.35 -16.09 -3.13
CA ASN A 373 -25.83 -17.20 -3.98
C ASN A 373 -25.36 -17.12 -5.45
N ALA A 374 -24.93 -15.94 -5.90
CA ALA A 374 -24.39 -15.67 -7.23
C ALA A 374 -23.36 -14.54 -7.15
N PHE A 375 -22.36 -14.70 -6.28
CA PHE A 375 -21.33 -13.70 -6.02
C PHE A 375 -20.14 -13.90 -6.95
N ASP A 376 -19.79 -12.87 -7.71
CA ASP A 376 -18.59 -12.86 -8.54
C ASP A 376 -17.45 -12.17 -7.79
N LEU A 377 -16.29 -12.83 -7.63
CA LEU A 377 -15.12 -12.20 -7.02
C LEU A 377 -14.58 -11.04 -7.87
N GLN A 378 -14.88 -11.00 -9.17
CA GLN A 378 -14.34 -10.06 -10.14
C GLN A 378 -12.81 -10.06 -10.08
N LEU A 379 -12.20 -11.24 -10.26
CA LEU A 379 -10.75 -11.39 -10.25
C LEU A 379 -10.12 -10.56 -11.38
N GLY A 380 -9.04 -9.86 -11.07
CA GLY A 380 -8.27 -9.11 -12.04
C GLY A 380 -7.60 -10.01 -13.08
N SER A 381 -7.22 -9.40 -14.20
CA SER A 381 -6.44 -10.10 -15.22
C SER A 381 -5.10 -10.56 -14.65
N SER A 382 -4.77 -11.84 -14.83
CA SER A 382 -3.52 -12.43 -14.35
C SER A 382 -2.83 -13.24 -15.44
N ALA A 383 -1.50 -13.29 -15.37
CA ALA A 383 -0.68 -14.16 -16.20
C ALA A 383 -0.85 -15.65 -15.85
N LEU A 384 -1.40 -15.98 -14.67
CA LEU A 384 -1.82 -17.34 -14.34
C LEU A 384 -3.33 -17.49 -14.56
N PRO A 385 -3.77 -18.56 -15.26
CA PRO A 385 -5.20 -18.83 -15.43
C PRO A 385 -5.84 -19.23 -14.10
N VAL A 386 -7.13 -18.91 -13.95
CA VAL A 386 -7.92 -19.23 -12.76
C VAL A 386 -9.28 -19.79 -13.15
N SER A 387 -9.77 -20.77 -12.41
CA SER A 387 -11.09 -21.40 -12.60
C SER A 387 -11.69 -21.81 -11.24
N PRO A 388 -13.00 -21.66 -10.99
CA PRO A 388 -13.99 -21.12 -11.90
C PRO A 388 -13.85 -19.60 -12.09
N SER A 389 -14.45 -19.08 -13.16
CA SER A 389 -14.62 -17.64 -13.39
C SER A 389 -16.11 -17.27 -13.30
N GLY A 390 -16.40 -16.00 -13.05
CA GLY A 390 -17.78 -15.49 -12.95
C GLY A 390 -18.49 -15.84 -11.64
N PRO A 391 -19.80 -15.57 -11.55
CA PRO A 391 -20.60 -15.74 -10.34
C PRO A 391 -20.60 -17.16 -9.78
N GLN A 392 -20.32 -17.30 -8.47
CA GLN A 392 -20.37 -18.56 -7.73
C GLN A 392 -21.36 -18.50 -6.55
N ASN A 393 -21.76 -19.67 -6.04
CA ASN A 393 -22.65 -19.78 -4.89
C ASN A 393 -21.85 -20.07 -3.60
N PHE A 394 -21.42 -19.02 -2.91
CA PHE A 394 -20.73 -19.12 -1.62
C PHE A 394 -21.70 -19.34 -0.44
N ALA A 395 -23.01 -19.17 -0.63
CA ALA A 395 -23.99 -19.46 0.42
C ALA A 395 -24.07 -20.95 0.78
N LYS A 396 -23.53 -21.84 -0.07
CA LYS A 396 -23.42 -23.29 0.19
C LYS A 396 -22.09 -23.70 0.83
N GLY A 397 -21.22 -22.74 1.16
CA GLY A 397 -19.90 -22.98 1.70
C GLY A 397 -18.76 -22.60 0.73
N PRO A 398 -17.51 -22.99 1.05
CA PRO A 398 -16.36 -22.67 0.22
C PRO A 398 -16.46 -23.25 -1.19
N VAL A 399 -15.99 -22.48 -2.17
CA VAL A 399 -15.90 -22.88 -3.59
C VAL A 399 -14.44 -23.17 -3.91
N THR A 400 -14.21 -24.27 -4.63
CA THR A 400 -12.85 -24.68 -5.02
C THR A 400 -12.37 -23.88 -6.24
N TYR A 401 -11.31 -23.08 -6.07
CA TYR A 401 -10.61 -22.39 -7.14
C TYR A 401 -9.29 -23.08 -7.47
N THR A 402 -9.02 -23.29 -8.75
CA THR A 402 -7.75 -23.73 -9.28
C THR A 402 -7.04 -22.55 -9.92
N VAL A 403 -5.82 -22.25 -9.48
CA VAL A 403 -4.97 -21.20 -10.04
C VAL A 403 -3.70 -21.82 -10.64
N GLY A 404 -3.32 -21.35 -11.83
CA GLY A 404 -2.12 -21.77 -12.53
C GLY A 404 -2.30 -23.08 -13.32
N GLN A 405 -1.20 -23.51 -13.96
CA GLN A 405 -1.12 -24.72 -14.78
C GLN A 405 0.21 -25.45 -14.52
N GLY A 406 0.29 -26.71 -14.93
CA GLY A 406 1.50 -27.54 -14.77
C GLY A 406 1.99 -27.59 -13.33
N ALA A 407 3.29 -27.41 -13.12
CA ALA A 407 3.91 -27.43 -11.79
C ALA A 407 3.45 -26.27 -10.88
N ALA A 408 2.98 -25.16 -11.44
CA ALA A 408 2.48 -23.99 -10.71
C ALA A 408 1.00 -24.13 -10.31
N LYS A 409 0.29 -25.15 -10.78
CA LYS A 409 -1.14 -25.37 -10.46
C LYS A 409 -1.34 -25.58 -8.97
N ARG A 410 -2.24 -24.80 -8.36
CA ARG A 410 -2.66 -24.94 -6.96
C ARG A 410 -4.17 -24.83 -6.85
N THR A 411 -4.72 -25.45 -5.81
CA THR A 411 -6.16 -25.44 -5.52
C THR A 411 -6.39 -24.76 -4.18
N TYR A 412 -7.42 -23.92 -4.11
CA TYR A 412 -7.82 -23.16 -2.94
C TYR A 412 -9.30 -23.38 -2.64
N GLN A 413 -9.64 -23.57 -1.38
CA GLN A 413 -11.01 -23.41 -0.88
C GLN A 413 -11.24 -21.93 -0.59
N VAL A 414 -12.07 -21.30 -1.41
CA VAL A 414 -12.38 -19.88 -1.31
C VAL A 414 -13.74 -19.71 -0.64
N SER A 415 -13.81 -18.92 0.44
CA SER A 415 -15.07 -18.57 1.09
C SER A 415 -15.31 -17.07 1.03
N VAL A 416 -16.58 -16.68 0.92
CA VAL A 416 -17.03 -15.30 1.08
C VAL A 416 -18.08 -15.31 2.19
N THR A 417 -17.82 -14.54 3.25
CA THR A 417 -18.70 -14.46 4.42
C THR A 417 -19.13 -13.02 4.63
N GLU A 418 -20.44 -12.77 4.67
CA GLU A 418 -20.98 -11.48 5.07
C GLU A 418 -20.68 -11.21 6.55
N THR A 419 -20.13 -10.03 6.85
CA THR A 419 -19.81 -9.60 8.20
C THR A 419 -20.17 -8.14 8.43
N HIS A 420 -20.65 -7.83 9.64
CA HIS A 420 -20.99 -6.45 10.01
C HIS A 420 -19.85 -5.76 10.79
N ASN A 421 -18.85 -6.52 11.27
CA ASN A 421 -17.58 -5.97 11.72
C ASN A 421 -16.45 -6.21 10.68
N PRO A 422 -15.54 -5.23 10.49
CA PRO A 422 -15.60 -3.88 11.05
C PRO A 422 -16.80 -3.08 10.52
N ALA A 423 -17.37 -2.21 11.36
CA ALA A 423 -18.54 -1.40 11.03
C ALA A 423 -18.24 -0.38 9.93
N LEU A 424 -17.00 0.13 9.89
CA LEU A 424 -16.50 1.05 8.87
C LEU A 424 -15.46 0.36 7.97
N THR A 425 -15.39 0.76 6.70
CA THR A 425 -14.35 0.32 5.78
C THR A 425 -13.17 1.28 5.81
N GLY A 426 -11.96 0.78 6.09
CA GLY A 426 -10.73 1.57 6.16
C GLY A 426 -10.15 1.60 7.57
N TYR A 427 -9.09 2.39 7.75
CA TYR A 427 -8.44 2.54 9.05
C TYR A 427 -9.09 3.68 9.84
N TYR A 428 -9.77 3.33 10.92
CA TYR A 428 -10.45 4.27 11.81
C TYR A 428 -10.34 3.77 13.23
N ALA A 429 -10.27 4.72 14.17
CA ALA A 429 -10.10 4.41 15.57
C ALA A 429 -10.88 5.36 16.46
N ASP A 430 -10.75 5.17 17.77
CA ASP A 430 -11.24 6.05 18.81
C ASP A 430 -12.69 6.55 18.58
N PRO A 431 -13.67 5.64 18.39
CA PRO A 431 -14.99 6.03 17.90
C PRO A 431 -15.88 6.60 19.01
N ASP A 432 -16.44 7.79 18.79
CA ASP A 432 -17.63 8.26 19.50
C ASP A 432 -18.90 8.06 18.69
N ILE A 433 -20.03 7.90 19.37
CA ILE A 433 -21.32 7.59 18.77
C ILE A 433 -22.44 8.49 19.32
N LEU A 434 -23.24 9.03 18.42
CA LEU A 434 -24.41 9.85 18.73
C LEU A 434 -25.64 9.30 18.02
N TYR A 435 -26.78 9.21 18.71
CA TYR A 435 -28.08 9.20 18.04
C TYR A 435 -28.62 10.63 18.00
N SER A 436 -28.75 11.19 16.80
CA SER A 436 -29.23 12.55 16.61
C SER A 436 -30.76 12.61 16.65
N GLN A 437 -31.30 13.30 17.65
CA GLN A 437 -32.74 13.55 17.77
C GLN A 437 -33.25 14.51 16.69
N LYS A 438 -32.35 15.29 16.07
CA LYS A 438 -32.71 16.23 14.99
C LYS A 438 -33.26 15.51 13.75
N ASN A 439 -32.70 14.35 13.40
CA ASN A 439 -33.03 13.66 12.15
C ASN A 439 -33.21 12.14 12.27
N GLY A 440 -33.10 11.59 13.48
CA GLY A 440 -33.36 10.18 13.76
C GLY A 440 -32.32 9.21 13.20
N LYS A 441 -31.04 9.60 13.17
CA LYS A 441 -29.94 8.77 12.69
C LYS A 441 -28.82 8.64 13.72
N PHE A 442 -28.06 7.56 13.60
CA PHE A 442 -26.80 7.38 14.29
C PHE A 442 -25.67 8.07 13.53
N TYR A 443 -24.70 8.60 14.27
CA TYR A 443 -23.50 9.25 13.75
C TYR A 443 -22.28 8.77 14.51
N LEU A 444 -21.27 8.31 13.77
CA LEU A 444 -20.01 7.80 14.31
C LEU A 444 -18.89 8.77 13.95
N TYR A 445 -18.11 9.17 14.95
CA TYR A 445 -17.00 10.13 14.85
C TYR A 445 -15.71 9.43 15.30
N PRO A 446 -14.90 8.92 14.35
CA PRO A 446 -13.63 8.30 14.69
C PRO A 446 -12.43 9.24 14.47
N THR A 447 -11.29 8.88 15.04
CA THR A 447 -9.97 9.27 14.52
C THR A 447 -9.78 8.69 13.12
N SER A 448 -9.29 9.51 12.18
CA SER A 448 -8.78 9.03 10.88
C SER A 448 -7.42 8.35 11.10
N ASP A 449 -7.38 7.02 11.02
CA ASP A 449 -6.21 6.18 11.34
C ASP A 449 -5.45 5.76 10.06
N GLY A 450 -4.39 4.96 10.16
CA GLY A 450 -3.58 4.53 9.00
C GLY A 450 -2.44 5.50 8.64
N PHE A 451 -2.09 6.42 9.55
CA PHE A 451 -0.98 7.35 9.42
C PHE A 451 0.08 7.06 10.47
N ASP A 452 1.35 6.95 10.06
CA ASP A 452 2.47 6.67 10.97
C ASP A 452 2.49 7.65 12.15
N GLY A 453 2.60 7.10 13.36
CA GLY A 453 2.64 7.87 14.60
C GLY A 453 1.36 8.68 14.87
N TRP A 454 0.21 8.19 14.40
CA TRP A 454 -1.09 8.88 14.53
C TRP A 454 -1.04 10.30 13.97
N SER A 455 -0.38 10.50 12.83
CA SER A 455 -0.14 11.83 12.26
C SER A 455 -1.32 12.43 11.48
N GLY A 456 -2.48 11.75 11.45
CA GLY A 456 -3.70 12.24 10.80
C GLY A 456 -4.10 13.65 11.27
N THR A 457 -4.68 14.44 10.36
CA THR A 457 -4.94 15.88 10.58
C THR A 457 -6.39 16.30 10.36
N TYR A 458 -7.30 15.35 10.14
CA TYR A 458 -8.70 15.64 9.86
C TYR A 458 -9.63 14.60 10.48
N PHE A 459 -10.88 14.99 10.70
CA PHE A 459 -11.95 14.13 11.18
C PHE A 459 -13.01 13.92 10.11
N LYS A 460 -13.51 12.69 10.01
CA LYS A 460 -14.70 12.35 9.21
C LYS A 460 -15.88 12.01 10.13
N THR A 461 -17.08 11.96 9.57
CA THR A 461 -18.22 11.34 10.25
C THR A 461 -18.96 10.38 9.33
N PHE A 462 -19.62 9.40 9.94
CA PHE A 462 -20.41 8.38 9.25
C PHE A 462 -21.82 8.38 9.82
N SER A 463 -22.84 8.34 8.96
CA SER A 463 -24.24 8.27 9.41
C SER A 463 -24.86 6.90 9.11
N SER A 464 -25.75 6.44 9.98
CA SER A 464 -26.47 5.18 9.78
C SER A 464 -27.91 5.27 10.29
N PRO A 465 -28.89 4.70 9.58
CA PRO A 465 -30.25 4.58 10.11
C PRO A 465 -30.40 3.42 11.12
N ASP A 466 -29.46 2.47 11.15
CA ASP A 466 -29.66 1.17 11.80
C ASP A 466 -28.39 0.55 12.44
N LEU A 467 -27.33 1.34 12.63
CA LEU A 467 -26.02 0.93 13.16
C LEU A 467 -25.23 -0.08 12.30
N VAL A 468 -25.73 -0.48 11.13
CA VAL A 468 -25.08 -1.44 10.24
C VAL A 468 -24.76 -0.82 8.89
N ASN A 469 -25.72 -0.11 8.31
CA ASN A 469 -25.57 0.51 7.00
C ASN A 469 -25.04 1.93 7.17
N TRP A 470 -23.71 2.08 7.05
CA TRP A 470 -23.00 3.34 7.24
C TRP A 470 -22.77 4.09 5.93
N LYS A 471 -23.05 5.39 5.92
CA LYS A 471 -22.72 6.33 4.87
C LYS A 471 -21.57 7.21 5.34
N ASP A 472 -20.48 7.28 4.57
CA ASP A 472 -19.42 8.29 4.76
C ASP A 472 -19.96 9.68 4.41
N GLU A 473 -20.02 10.58 5.38
CA GLU A 473 -20.49 11.97 5.20
C GLU A 473 -19.33 12.94 4.89
N GLY A 474 -18.09 12.43 4.76
CA GLY A 474 -16.91 13.21 4.41
C GLY A 474 -16.20 13.84 5.62
N VAL A 475 -15.26 14.74 5.31
CA VAL A 475 -14.46 15.47 6.30
C VAL A 475 -15.31 16.57 6.93
N ILE A 476 -15.37 16.60 8.27
CA ILE A 476 -16.16 17.57 9.04
C ILE A 476 -15.32 18.66 9.71
N LEU A 477 -14.02 18.40 9.90
CA LEU A 477 -13.05 19.33 10.48
C LEU A 477 -11.63 18.95 10.03
N ASP A 478 -10.88 19.89 9.46
CA ASP A 478 -9.49 19.73 9.02
C ASP A 478 -8.58 20.68 9.81
N LEU A 479 -7.57 20.18 10.53
CA LEU A 479 -6.73 21.01 11.40
C LEU A 479 -5.93 22.08 10.63
N PRO A 480 -5.16 21.74 9.56
CA PRO A 480 -4.53 22.71 8.66
C PRO A 480 -5.44 23.86 8.21
N LYS A 481 -6.69 23.56 7.88
CA LYS A 481 -7.62 24.54 7.33
C LYS A 481 -8.42 25.30 8.39
N ASP A 482 -9.01 24.59 9.35
CA ASP A 482 -10.11 25.08 10.17
C ASP A 482 -9.69 25.44 11.62
N VAL A 483 -8.53 24.97 12.09
CA VAL A 483 -8.07 25.18 13.48
C VAL A 483 -6.82 26.06 13.54
N SER A 484 -6.90 27.22 14.17
CA SER A 484 -5.80 28.22 14.18
C SER A 484 -4.61 27.85 15.06
N TRP A 485 -4.85 27.10 16.14
CA TRP A 485 -3.90 26.91 17.24
C TRP A 485 -3.14 25.57 17.20
N SER A 486 -3.52 24.62 16.35
CA SER A 486 -2.80 23.36 16.13
C SER A 486 -3.11 22.77 14.75
N LYS A 487 -2.09 22.22 14.07
CA LYS A 487 -2.17 21.69 12.69
C LYS A 487 -1.89 20.18 12.58
N LYS A 488 -1.70 19.50 13.70
CA LYS A 488 -1.25 18.10 13.73
C LYS A 488 -2.09 17.28 14.69
N ASN A 489 -2.12 15.97 14.46
CA ASN A 489 -2.60 14.98 15.43
C ASN A 489 -4.07 15.17 15.83
N ALA A 490 -4.98 14.97 14.88
CA ALA A 490 -6.42 15.00 15.06
C ALA A 490 -6.92 13.69 15.68
N TRP A 491 -7.16 13.65 17.00
CA TRP A 491 -7.47 12.40 17.73
C TRP A 491 -8.77 12.46 18.54
N ALA A 492 -9.35 11.26 18.72
CA ALA A 492 -10.31 10.88 19.74
C ALA A 492 -11.38 11.93 20.01
N PRO A 493 -12.33 12.12 19.08
CA PRO A 493 -13.37 13.10 19.27
C PRO A 493 -14.50 12.60 20.18
N THR A 494 -15.30 13.53 20.67
CA THR A 494 -16.60 13.26 21.29
C THR A 494 -17.59 14.38 20.98
N ILE A 495 -18.89 14.12 21.05
CA ILE A 495 -19.92 15.09 20.67
C ILE A 495 -21.07 15.23 21.68
N ILE A 496 -21.54 16.46 21.84
CA ILE A 496 -22.81 16.78 22.50
C ILE A 496 -23.83 17.22 21.45
N GLU A 497 -25.04 16.68 21.52
CA GLU A 497 -26.24 17.28 20.91
C GLU A 497 -27.07 17.98 22.00
N GLN A 498 -27.27 19.29 21.84
CA GLN A 498 -28.10 20.10 22.74
C GLN A 498 -29.33 20.62 21.97
N LYS A 499 -30.52 20.34 22.51
CA LYS A 499 -31.75 20.98 22.04
C LYS A 499 -31.80 22.42 22.54
N THR A 500 -32.01 23.37 21.63
CA THR A 500 -32.16 24.79 21.93
C THR A 500 -33.59 25.25 21.59
N PRO A 501 -34.00 26.48 21.97
CA PRO A 501 -35.31 27.01 21.56
C PRO A 501 -35.50 27.10 20.03
N THR A 502 -34.42 27.21 19.27
CA THR A 502 -34.44 27.41 17.81
C THR A 502 -34.04 26.17 17.01
N GLY A 503 -33.75 25.04 17.67
CA GLY A 503 -33.37 23.79 17.00
C GLY A 503 -32.39 22.96 17.82
N TYR A 504 -31.29 22.58 17.20
CA TYR A 504 -30.24 21.75 17.79
C TYR A 504 -28.88 22.38 17.55
N LYS A 505 -28.03 22.35 18.57
CA LYS A 505 -26.62 22.73 18.51
C LYS A 505 -25.75 21.50 18.81
N TYR A 506 -24.60 21.45 18.18
CA TYR A 506 -23.63 20.39 18.33
C TYR A 506 -22.31 20.98 18.82
N ALA A 507 -21.76 20.43 19.90
CA ALA A 507 -20.42 20.74 20.37
C ALA A 507 -19.54 19.51 20.18
N TYR A 508 -18.54 19.64 19.32
CA TYR A 508 -17.61 18.58 18.93
C TYR A 508 -16.26 18.85 19.59
N TYR A 509 -15.91 18.02 20.56
CA TYR A 509 -14.63 18.11 21.27
C TYR A 509 -13.66 17.15 20.60
N PHE A 510 -12.40 17.56 20.52
CA PHE A 510 -11.37 16.80 19.81
C PHE A 510 -10.00 17.10 20.38
N CYS A 511 -9.04 16.19 20.19
CA CYS A 511 -7.65 16.47 20.45
C CYS A 511 -6.94 16.99 19.19
N ALA A 512 -6.10 18.01 19.35
CA ALA A 512 -5.15 18.46 18.33
C ALA A 512 -3.80 18.78 18.98
N GLY A 513 -2.75 18.01 18.67
CA GLY A 513 -1.40 18.21 19.21
C GLY A 513 -1.32 18.12 20.74
N ALA A 514 -2.00 17.12 21.32
CA ALA A 514 -2.08 16.86 22.76
C ALA A 514 -2.75 17.98 23.60
N LYS A 515 -3.71 18.69 23.00
CA LYS A 515 -4.62 19.64 23.67
C LYS A 515 -6.04 19.36 23.21
N ILE A 516 -7.04 19.70 24.03
CA ILE A 516 -8.45 19.50 23.70
C ILE A 516 -9.05 20.81 23.20
N GLY A 517 -9.68 20.77 22.02
CA GLY A 517 -10.45 21.86 21.43
C GLY A 517 -11.96 21.57 21.44
N VAL A 518 -12.73 22.55 20.99
CA VAL A 518 -14.18 22.42 20.77
C VAL A 518 -14.58 23.21 19.53
N ALA A 519 -15.38 22.58 18.67
CA ALA A 519 -15.98 23.21 17.51
C ALA A 519 -17.51 23.10 17.57
N LEU A 520 -18.20 24.16 17.16
CA LEU A 520 -19.67 24.23 17.21
C LEU A 520 -20.28 24.10 15.81
N ALA A 521 -21.45 23.45 15.73
CA ALA A 521 -22.24 23.35 14.51
C ALA A 521 -23.76 23.36 14.78
N ASP A 522 -24.54 23.55 13.71
CA ASP A 522 -26.00 23.41 13.70
C ASP A 522 -26.46 22.05 13.14
N SER A 523 -25.53 21.17 12.76
CA SER A 523 -25.79 19.86 12.17
C SER A 523 -24.76 18.83 12.69
N PRO A 524 -25.12 17.54 12.83
CA PRO A 524 -24.17 16.51 13.23
C PRO A 524 -23.03 16.32 12.20
N THR A 525 -23.25 16.74 10.95
CA THR A 525 -22.25 16.70 9.87
C THR A 525 -21.52 18.02 9.65
N GLY A 526 -21.67 19.00 10.55
CA GLY A 526 -21.10 20.33 10.36
C GLY A 526 -21.84 21.20 9.32
N PRO A 527 -21.21 22.27 8.83
CA PRO A 527 -19.80 22.63 9.06
C PRO A 527 -19.53 22.97 10.53
N PHE A 528 -18.43 22.45 11.07
CA PHE A 528 -17.97 22.76 12.41
C PHE A 528 -17.06 23.99 12.39
N LYS A 529 -17.27 24.89 13.36
CA LYS A 529 -16.45 26.08 13.55
C LYS A 529 -15.71 25.98 14.88
N ASP A 530 -14.38 25.88 14.82
CA ASP A 530 -13.50 25.88 15.99
C ASP A 530 -13.71 27.14 16.84
N SER A 531 -13.60 26.99 18.17
CA SER A 531 -13.71 28.10 19.11
C SER A 531 -12.55 29.11 19.02
N GLY A 532 -11.47 28.76 18.30
CA GLY A 532 -10.30 29.60 18.03
C GLY A 532 -9.15 29.41 19.00
N GLN A 533 -9.32 28.59 20.03
CA GLN A 533 -8.34 28.33 21.09
C GLN A 533 -8.57 26.94 21.73
N PRO A 534 -7.54 26.31 22.32
CA PRO A 534 -7.74 25.07 23.06
C PRO A 534 -8.65 25.32 24.28
N LEU A 535 -9.59 24.41 24.52
CA LEU A 535 -10.40 24.34 25.74
C LEU A 535 -9.55 23.87 26.93
N LEU A 536 -8.66 22.89 26.70
CA LEU A 536 -7.74 22.35 27.72
C LEU A 536 -6.34 22.19 27.14
N ASP A 537 -5.37 22.88 27.74
CA ASP A 537 -3.95 22.81 27.34
C ASP A 537 -2.98 22.66 28.52
N LYS A 538 -3.52 22.39 29.73
CA LYS A 538 -2.77 22.20 30.97
C LYS A 538 -3.28 20.99 31.73
N LEU A 539 -2.37 20.37 32.48
CA LEU A 539 -2.71 19.32 33.44
C LEU A 539 -3.60 19.90 34.56
N PRO A 540 -4.56 19.11 35.09
CA PRO A 540 -5.29 19.46 36.30
C PRO A 540 -4.34 19.70 37.49
N GLU A 541 -4.78 20.51 38.44
CA GLU A 541 -4.02 20.74 39.67
C GLU A 541 -3.68 19.43 40.39
N GLY A 542 -2.42 19.27 40.81
CA GLY A 542 -1.92 18.07 41.49
C GLY A 542 -1.49 16.93 40.56
N VAL A 543 -1.80 16.97 39.26
CA VAL A 543 -1.35 15.98 38.28
C VAL A 543 0.04 16.35 37.76
N LYS A 544 0.99 15.41 37.81
CA LYS A 544 2.42 15.64 37.49
C LYS A 544 2.89 15.06 36.14
N GLY A 545 2.04 14.28 35.46
CA GLY A 545 2.35 13.63 34.19
C GLY A 545 1.09 13.16 33.47
N GLY A 546 1.25 12.68 32.24
CA GLY A 546 0.14 12.33 31.35
C GLY A 546 -0.15 13.39 30.30
N GLN A 547 -1.25 13.25 29.56
CA GLN A 547 -1.61 14.12 28.44
C GLN A 547 -3.08 14.55 28.47
N GLN A 548 -3.37 15.72 27.89
CA GLN A 548 -4.73 16.27 27.75
C GLN A 548 -5.32 15.77 26.43
N ILE A 549 -5.73 14.49 26.42
CA ILE A 549 -6.32 13.81 25.27
C ILE A 549 -7.60 13.06 25.68
N ASP A 550 -8.23 12.40 24.71
CA ASP A 550 -9.41 11.55 24.89
C ASP A 550 -10.56 12.23 25.64
N PRO A 551 -11.06 13.37 25.15
CA PRO A 551 -12.27 13.97 25.70
C PRO A 551 -13.46 13.02 25.56
N ALA A 552 -14.29 12.94 26.61
CA ALA A 552 -15.55 12.21 26.60
C ALA A 552 -16.65 13.08 27.19
N ALA A 553 -17.64 13.40 26.35
CA ALA A 553 -18.71 14.30 26.72
C ALA A 553 -19.93 13.52 27.21
N PHE A 554 -20.56 14.02 28.27
CA PHE A 554 -21.68 13.35 28.91
C PHE A 554 -22.75 14.36 29.31
N ARG A 555 -24.00 14.03 29.01
CA ARG A 555 -25.16 14.76 29.50
C ARG A 555 -25.80 13.97 30.62
N ASP A 556 -25.84 14.54 31.82
CA ASP A 556 -26.54 13.92 32.94
C ASP A 556 -28.06 13.97 32.70
N PRO A 557 -28.74 12.83 32.54
CA PRO A 557 -30.19 12.81 32.32
C PRO A 557 -30.99 13.24 33.55
N LYS A 558 -30.40 13.24 34.77
CA LYS A 558 -31.09 13.67 35.99
C LYS A 558 -31.17 15.18 36.12
N THR A 559 -30.08 15.88 35.79
CA THR A 559 -29.98 17.34 35.98
C THR A 559 -30.03 18.13 34.68
N GLY A 560 -29.77 17.49 33.54
CA GLY A 560 -29.63 18.13 32.24
C GLY A 560 -28.28 18.80 32.02
N LYS A 561 -27.38 18.80 33.01
CA LYS A 561 -26.03 19.38 32.94
C LYS A 561 -25.11 18.56 32.05
N PHE A 562 -24.10 19.24 31.51
CA PHE A 562 -23.07 18.62 30.69
C PHE A 562 -21.77 18.51 31.47
N TYR A 563 -21.04 17.43 31.22
CA TYR A 563 -19.75 17.11 31.81
C TYR A 563 -18.77 16.73 30.72
N LEU A 564 -17.51 17.05 30.93
CA LEU A 564 -16.40 16.61 30.10
C LEU A 564 -15.43 15.80 30.96
N TYR A 565 -15.05 14.62 30.49
CA TYR A 565 -14.00 13.78 31.06
C TYR A 565 -12.81 13.72 30.11
N TRP A 566 -11.59 13.57 30.61
CA TRP A 566 -10.39 13.48 29.77
C TRP A 566 -9.18 12.90 30.49
N GLY A 567 -8.17 12.54 29.71
CA GLY A 567 -6.80 12.30 30.16
C GLY A 567 -6.21 10.97 29.70
N ASN A 568 -4.88 10.98 29.51
CA ASN A 568 -4.04 9.79 29.41
C ASN A 568 -3.05 9.78 30.58
N GLY A 569 -2.95 8.66 31.29
CA GLY A 569 -2.20 8.49 32.55
C GLY A 569 -2.94 8.99 33.80
N TYR A 570 -4.03 9.73 33.63
CA TYR A 570 -4.97 10.14 34.66
C TYR A 570 -6.38 10.31 34.06
N MET A 571 -7.42 10.22 34.86
CA MET A 571 -8.77 10.65 34.46
C MET A 571 -9.15 11.90 35.26
N ALA A 572 -9.64 12.92 34.57
CA ALA A 572 -10.29 14.08 35.19
C ALA A 572 -11.70 14.28 34.64
N GLY A 573 -12.54 14.98 35.40
CA GLY A 573 -13.89 15.36 34.98
C GLY A 573 -14.25 16.75 35.49
N ALA A 574 -15.07 17.48 34.74
CA ALA A 574 -15.59 18.80 35.13
C ALA A 574 -17.00 19.05 34.56
N GLU A 575 -17.77 19.92 35.22
CA GLU A 575 -19.04 20.43 34.67
C GLU A 575 -18.74 21.45 33.57
N LEU A 576 -19.44 21.39 32.44
CA LEU A 576 -19.40 22.39 31.37
C LEU A 576 -20.39 23.52 31.69
N ASN A 577 -20.06 24.75 31.26
CA ASN A 577 -21.04 25.83 31.24
C ASN A 577 -22.05 25.63 30.10
N ASP A 578 -23.15 26.39 30.13
CA ASP A 578 -24.21 26.33 29.13
C ASP A 578 -23.76 26.71 27.71
N ASP A 579 -22.62 27.40 27.58
CA ASP A 579 -22.00 27.75 26.30
C ASP A 579 -21.35 26.54 25.58
N LEU A 580 -21.16 25.42 26.30
CA LEU A 580 -20.44 24.22 25.87
C LEU A 580 -18.98 24.45 25.46
N THR A 581 -18.45 25.66 25.63
CA THR A 581 -17.10 26.07 25.23
C THR A 581 -16.22 26.47 26.40
N SER A 582 -16.71 26.31 27.64
CA SER A 582 -15.94 26.55 28.84
C SER A 582 -16.30 25.58 29.98
N LEU A 583 -15.31 25.25 30.82
CA LEU A 583 -15.55 24.51 32.06
C LEU A 583 -16.08 25.44 33.15
N LYS A 584 -16.94 24.90 34.02
CA LYS A 584 -17.41 25.59 35.21
C LYS A 584 -16.30 25.65 36.26
N PRO A 585 -15.86 26.85 36.69
CA PRO A 585 -14.76 27.00 37.65
C PRO A 585 -14.98 26.21 38.95
N GLY A 586 -13.90 25.62 39.47
CA GLY A 586 -13.92 24.88 40.74
C GLY A 586 -14.56 23.49 40.68
N THR A 587 -14.98 23.01 39.51
CA THR A 587 -15.64 21.69 39.37
C THR A 587 -14.70 20.57 38.91
N THR A 588 -13.49 20.89 38.46
CA THR A 588 -12.52 19.88 38.02
C THR A 588 -12.14 18.93 39.15
N GLN A 589 -12.32 17.63 38.93
CA GLN A 589 -11.94 16.55 39.85
C GLN A 589 -11.01 15.57 39.14
N VAL A 590 -9.94 15.16 39.80
CA VAL A 590 -9.12 14.01 39.36
C VAL A 590 -9.77 12.75 39.92
N MET A 591 -10.20 11.86 39.03
CA MET A 591 -11.04 10.71 39.35
C MET A 591 -10.53 9.40 38.74
N THR A 592 -9.20 9.28 38.59
CA THR A 592 -8.54 8.06 38.10
C THR A 592 -9.01 6.83 38.90
N PRO A 593 -9.62 5.81 38.25
CA PRO A 593 -10.31 4.73 38.95
C PRO A 593 -9.37 3.79 39.72
N ASP A 594 -8.32 3.32 39.06
CA ASP A 594 -7.28 2.45 39.61
C ASP A 594 -6.01 2.46 38.74
N ASN A 595 -5.07 1.54 39.00
CA ASN A 595 -3.79 1.44 38.29
C ASN A 595 -3.89 0.84 36.87
N THR A 596 -5.07 0.38 36.45
CA THR A 596 -5.30 -0.12 35.10
C THR A 596 -5.62 1.00 34.11
N PHE A 597 -5.94 2.21 34.61
CA PHE A 597 -6.27 3.34 33.75
C PHE A 597 -5.10 3.71 32.83
N ARG A 598 -5.32 3.64 31.51
CA ARG A 598 -4.46 4.26 30.51
C ARG A 598 -5.07 5.55 29.98
N GLU A 599 -6.22 5.46 29.33
CA GLU A 599 -6.85 6.52 28.53
C GLU A 599 -8.29 6.12 28.11
N GLY A 600 -8.88 6.81 27.12
CA GLY A 600 -10.13 6.41 26.47
C GLY A 600 -11.33 6.39 27.43
N ALA A 601 -11.48 7.44 28.24
CA ALA A 601 -12.59 7.56 29.18
C ALA A 601 -13.93 7.56 28.43
N TYR A 602 -14.97 6.97 29.01
CA TYR A 602 -16.34 7.12 28.51
C TYR A 602 -17.35 7.04 29.65
N ALA A 603 -18.44 7.80 29.56
CA ALA A 603 -19.46 7.82 30.61
C ALA A 603 -20.88 7.66 30.04
N PHE A 604 -21.71 6.87 30.72
CA PHE A 604 -23.14 6.77 30.43
C PHE A 604 -23.94 6.53 31.71
N TYR A 605 -25.26 6.75 31.64
CA TYR A 605 -26.17 6.59 32.76
C TYR A 605 -27.19 5.48 32.49
N ARG A 606 -27.39 4.59 33.45
CA ARG A 606 -28.41 3.55 33.39
C ARG A 606 -28.93 3.22 34.79
N ASN A 607 -30.25 3.16 34.94
CA ASN A 607 -30.95 2.68 36.15
C ASN A 607 -30.40 3.24 37.48
N GLY A 608 -30.22 4.56 37.58
CA GLY A 608 -29.78 5.18 38.84
C GLY A 608 -28.27 5.40 38.96
N LYS A 609 -27.44 4.76 38.11
CA LYS A 609 -25.98 4.77 38.24
C LYS A 609 -25.28 5.40 37.04
N TYR A 610 -24.15 6.03 37.32
CA TYR A 610 -23.19 6.50 36.32
C TYR A 610 -22.14 5.42 36.12
N TYR A 611 -21.96 4.98 34.88
CA TYR A 611 -20.96 4.02 34.49
C TYR A 611 -19.80 4.78 33.84
N PHE A 612 -18.59 4.47 34.27
CA PHE A 612 -17.35 4.99 33.71
C PHE A 612 -16.57 3.85 33.10
N MET A 613 -16.20 3.98 31.83
CA MET A 613 -15.34 3.05 31.11
C MET A 613 -14.00 3.71 30.83
N TRP A 614 -12.96 2.88 30.69
CA TRP A 614 -11.63 3.30 30.28
C TRP A 614 -10.90 2.14 29.61
N SER A 615 -9.83 2.48 28.89
CA SER A 615 -8.93 1.48 28.32
C SER A 615 -7.75 1.20 29.22
N GLU A 616 -7.35 -0.06 29.29
CA GLU A 616 -6.12 -0.54 29.91
C GLU A 616 -5.12 -0.97 28.82
N ASP A 617 -3.83 -0.78 29.12
CA ASP A 617 -2.68 -1.06 28.25
C ASP A 617 -2.56 -0.07 27.08
N ASP A 618 -1.55 -0.24 26.22
CA ASP A 618 -1.24 0.64 25.09
C ASP A 618 -2.09 0.27 23.86
N THR A 619 -2.53 1.25 23.07
CA THR A 619 -3.29 0.99 21.84
C THR A 619 -2.50 0.19 20.79
N GLY A 620 -1.18 0.06 20.89
CA GLY A 620 -0.35 -0.84 20.08
C GLY A 620 -0.14 -2.23 20.69
N SER A 621 -0.64 -2.48 21.90
CA SER A 621 -0.61 -3.78 22.56
C SER A 621 -1.80 -4.65 22.16
N PRO A 622 -1.61 -5.96 21.87
CA PRO A 622 -2.74 -6.87 21.64
C PRO A 622 -3.65 -7.03 22.87
N ASN A 623 -3.20 -6.59 24.06
CA ASN A 623 -3.97 -6.64 25.30
C ASN A 623 -4.77 -5.36 25.57
N TYR A 624 -4.74 -4.35 24.68
CA TYR A 624 -5.61 -3.18 24.81
C TYR A 624 -7.06 -3.62 24.99
N GLN A 625 -7.69 -3.21 26.10
CA GLN A 625 -9.00 -3.72 26.51
C GLN A 625 -9.77 -2.67 27.32
N VAL A 626 -11.09 -2.82 27.39
CA VAL A 626 -11.96 -1.90 28.14
C VAL A 626 -12.31 -2.45 29.50
N ARG A 627 -12.27 -1.58 30.50
CA ARG A 627 -12.73 -1.81 31.88
C ARG A 627 -13.82 -0.83 32.27
N TYR A 628 -14.52 -1.11 33.37
CA TYR A 628 -15.53 -0.20 33.90
C TYR A 628 -15.54 -0.06 35.42
N GLY A 629 -16.20 0.99 35.89
CA GLY A 629 -16.57 1.22 37.27
C GLY A 629 -17.88 2.00 37.33
N THR A 630 -18.39 2.25 38.53
CA THR A 630 -19.64 3.00 38.72
C THR A 630 -19.50 4.08 39.77
N SER A 631 -20.32 5.13 39.66
CA SER A 631 -20.49 6.14 40.71
C SER A 631 -21.96 6.53 40.87
N ASP A 632 -22.27 7.13 42.01
CA ASP A 632 -23.61 7.65 42.30
C ASP A 632 -23.78 9.12 41.87
N THR A 633 -22.69 9.80 41.49
CA THR A 633 -22.70 11.16 40.93
C THR A 633 -21.76 11.29 39.72
N PRO A 634 -21.95 12.30 38.83
CA PRO A 634 -21.11 12.47 37.63
C PRO A 634 -19.63 12.77 37.92
N LEU A 635 -19.30 13.28 39.12
CA LEU A 635 -17.94 13.64 39.54
C LEU A 635 -17.54 12.92 40.85
N GLY A 636 -18.22 11.82 41.17
CA GLY A 636 -18.00 11.07 42.40
C GLY A 636 -16.84 10.09 42.29
N LYS A 637 -16.47 9.50 43.43
CA LYS A 637 -15.51 8.39 43.45
C LYS A 637 -16.05 7.22 42.60
N ILE A 638 -15.18 6.66 41.75
CA ILE A 638 -15.50 5.49 40.94
C ILE A 638 -15.27 4.24 41.79
N THR A 639 -16.30 3.42 41.96
CA THR A 639 -16.23 2.08 42.54
C THR A 639 -15.98 1.07 41.43
N VAL A 640 -14.82 0.43 41.48
CA VAL A 640 -14.41 -0.60 40.52
C VAL A 640 -14.82 -1.99 41.04
N PRO A 641 -15.69 -2.74 40.33
CA PRO A 641 -16.04 -4.10 40.72
C PRO A 641 -14.86 -5.05 40.50
N ALA A 642 -14.83 -6.17 41.24
CA ALA A 642 -13.75 -7.17 41.10
C ALA A 642 -13.65 -7.74 39.67
N ASN A 643 -14.79 -7.98 39.03
CA ASN A 643 -14.88 -8.35 37.62
C ASN A 643 -15.31 -7.12 36.81
N ASN A 644 -14.34 -6.35 36.33
CA ASN A 644 -14.60 -5.11 35.61
C ASN A 644 -14.24 -5.14 34.12
N SER A 645 -13.89 -6.29 33.55
CA SER A 645 -13.62 -6.39 32.11
C SER A 645 -14.92 -6.22 31.32
N VAL A 646 -14.92 -5.28 30.37
CA VAL A 646 -16.04 -5.03 29.45
C VAL A 646 -15.84 -5.78 28.16
N ILE A 647 -14.71 -5.57 27.48
CA ILE A 647 -14.36 -6.26 26.24
C ILE A 647 -12.85 -6.46 26.17
N ALA A 648 -12.43 -7.63 25.70
CA ALA A 648 -11.03 -8.02 25.57
C ALA A 648 -10.82 -8.84 24.29
N LYS A 649 -9.56 -9.04 23.91
CA LYS A 649 -9.15 -9.83 22.73
C LYS A 649 -9.80 -11.21 22.67
N ASN A 650 -10.00 -11.70 21.44
CA ASN A 650 -10.42 -13.08 21.18
C ASN A 650 -9.45 -13.72 20.15
N PRO A 651 -8.34 -14.33 20.61
CA PRO A 651 -7.31 -14.89 19.73
C PRO A 651 -7.82 -16.01 18.82
N ALA A 652 -8.84 -16.76 19.25
CA ALA A 652 -9.45 -17.82 18.42
C ALA A 652 -10.10 -17.26 17.14
N LEU A 653 -10.47 -15.98 17.13
CA LEU A 653 -11.00 -15.26 15.97
C LEU A 653 -9.97 -14.29 15.36
N GLY A 654 -8.73 -14.26 15.86
CA GLY A 654 -7.71 -13.30 15.46
C GLY A 654 -8.03 -11.85 15.84
N ILE A 655 -8.85 -11.64 16.87
CA ILE A 655 -9.26 -10.30 17.31
C ILE A 655 -8.36 -9.85 18.47
N TYR A 656 -7.72 -8.69 18.32
CA TYR A 656 -6.74 -8.15 19.27
C TYR A 656 -6.89 -6.64 19.46
N GLY A 657 -6.43 -6.12 20.60
CA GLY A 657 -6.39 -4.68 20.87
C GLY A 657 -7.76 -4.01 20.92
N THR A 658 -8.73 -4.63 21.58
CA THR A 658 -10.14 -4.19 21.65
C THR A 658 -10.35 -3.13 22.73
N GLY A 659 -9.86 -1.91 22.51
CA GLY A 659 -10.02 -0.79 23.45
C GLY A 659 -10.60 0.45 22.77
N HIS A 660 -10.53 1.57 23.49
CA HIS A 660 -11.14 2.87 23.23
C HIS A 660 -12.57 2.76 22.70
N ASN A 661 -13.54 3.03 23.57
CA ASN A 661 -14.93 2.77 23.26
C ASN A 661 -15.85 3.96 23.50
N SER A 662 -17.01 3.87 22.87
CA SER A 662 -18.22 4.58 23.22
C SER A 662 -19.38 3.59 23.39
N VAL A 663 -20.53 4.08 23.87
CA VAL A 663 -21.70 3.25 24.16
C VAL A 663 -22.94 3.98 23.69
N ILE A 664 -23.82 3.29 22.95
CA ILE A 664 -25.10 3.84 22.51
C ILE A 664 -26.27 3.03 23.05
N GLN A 665 -27.26 3.73 23.60
CA GLN A 665 -28.57 3.19 23.90
C GLN A 665 -29.46 3.33 22.68
N VAL A 666 -30.22 2.29 22.34
CA VAL A 666 -31.27 2.44 21.33
C VAL A 666 -32.36 3.37 21.88
N PRO A 667 -32.76 4.43 21.14
CA PRO A 667 -33.70 5.42 21.66
C PRO A 667 -35.00 4.81 22.18
N GLY A 668 -35.29 5.06 23.46
CA GLY A 668 -36.50 4.60 24.13
C GLY A 668 -36.52 3.12 24.53
N ARG A 669 -35.39 2.40 24.44
CA ARG A 669 -35.30 0.98 24.79
C ARG A 669 -34.08 0.73 25.67
N ASP A 670 -34.18 -0.18 26.64
CA ASP A 670 -33.03 -0.63 27.45
C ASP A 670 -32.19 -1.65 26.66
N GLU A 671 -31.79 -1.28 25.45
CA GLU A 671 -30.95 -2.05 24.53
C GLU A 671 -29.71 -1.23 24.21
N TRP A 672 -28.52 -1.84 24.36
CA TRP A 672 -27.26 -1.12 24.36
C TRP A 672 -26.23 -1.80 23.46
N TYR A 673 -25.35 -1.00 22.88
CA TYR A 673 -24.25 -1.44 22.05
C TYR A 673 -22.96 -0.72 22.46
N ILE A 674 -21.85 -1.45 22.43
CA ILE A 674 -20.52 -0.89 22.55
C ILE A 674 -19.96 -0.68 21.15
N VAL A 675 -19.42 0.51 20.90
CA VAL A 675 -18.66 0.85 19.70
C VAL A 675 -17.21 0.98 20.13
N TYR A 676 -16.29 0.29 19.48
CA TYR A 676 -14.89 0.22 19.91
C TYR A 676 -13.98 0.06 18.69
N HIS A 677 -12.67 0.16 18.84
CA HIS A 677 -11.74 -0.22 17.78
C HIS A 677 -10.98 -1.50 18.12
N ARG A 678 -10.40 -2.14 17.11
CA ARG A 678 -9.46 -3.25 17.26
C ARG A 678 -8.33 -3.15 16.23
N PHE A 679 -7.29 -3.96 16.35
CA PHE A 679 -6.34 -4.12 15.24
C PHE A 679 -7.05 -4.60 13.99
N THR A 680 -6.67 -4.04 12.83
CA THR A 680 -7.23 -4.48 11.56
C THR A 680 -7.04 -5.98 11.36
N TYR A 681 -8.13 -6.73 11.28
CA TYR A 681 -8.05 -8.16 11.03
C TYR A 681 -7.73 -8.45 9.56
N PRO A 682 -6.93 -9.48 9.22
CA PRO A 682 -6.15 -10.34 10.11
C PRO A 682 -4.72 -9.81 10.35
N LYS A 683 -4.27 -8.82 9.58
CA LYS A 683 -2.85 -8.48 9.45
C LYS A 683 -2.32 -7.52 10.50
N GLY A 684 -3.19 -6.72 11.12
CA GLY A 684 -2.82 -5.65 12.05
C GLY A 684 -1.81 -6.10 13.09
N ILE A 685 -2.00 -7.28 13.69
CA ILE A 685 -1.09 -7.86 14.70
C ILE A 685 0.35 -8.11 14.21
N THR A 686 0.56 -8.22 12.90
CA THR A 686 1.87 -8.43 12.27
C THR A 686 2.42 -7.18 11.57
N MET A 687 1.63 -6.10 11.50
CA MET A 687 2.06 -4.86 10.87
C MET A 687 3.06 -4.13 11.78
N ASN A 688 3.99 -3.40 11.16
CA ASN A 688 4.75 -2.40 11.90
C ASN A 688 3.78 -1.25 12.27
N GLY A 689 3.51 -1.08 13.56
CA GLY A 689 2.52 -0.10 14.03
C GLY A 689 1.07 -0.58 14.03
N PRO A 690 0.73 -1.67 14.77
CA PRO A 690 -0.67 -2.11 14.91
C PRO A 690 -1.57 -1.02 15.51
N GLY A 691 -1.01 -0.17 16.38
CA GLY A 691 -1.74 0.88 17.10
C GLY A 691 -2.21 2.04 16.24
N TYR A 692 -1.76 2.18 15.00
CA TYR A 692 -2.27 3.16 14.03
C TYR A 692 -2.80 2.50 12.75
N HIS A 693 -3.17 1.21 12.82
CA HIS A 693 -3.86 0.46 11.78
C HIS A 693 -5.07 -0.28 12.37
N ARG A 694 -6.00 0.48 12.93
CA ARG A 694 -7.17 -0.03 13.64
C ARG A 694 -8.44 0.06 12.80
N GLU A 695 -9.45 -0.69 13.21
CA GLU A 695 -10.77 -0.71 12.58
C GLU A 695 -11.89 -0.64 13.62
N VAL A 696 -12.94 0.13 13.33
CA VAL A 696 -14.09 0.32 14.23
C VAL A 696 -15.05 -0.86 14.15
N CYS A 697 -15.54 -1.32 15.31
CA CYS A 697 -16.46 -2.45 15.48
C CYS A 697 -17.61 -2.10 16.41
N ILE A 698 -18.71 -2.84 16.29
CA ILE A 698 -19.89 -2.72 17.13
C ILE A 698 -20.34 -4.12 17.58
N ASP A 699 -20.57 -4.28 18.88
CA ASP A 699 -21.13 -5.49 19.47
C ASP A 699 -22.16 -5.13 20.55
N LYS A 700 -23.01 -6.09 20.92
CA LYS A 700 -24.07 -5.88 21.92
C LYS A 700 -23.47 -5.72 23.32
N LEU A 701 -23.94 -4.72 24.07
CA LEU A 701 -23.61 -4.52 25.48
C LEU A 701 -24.80 -4.94 26.34
N GLU A 702 -24.56 -5.85 27.29
CA GLU A 702 -25.62 -6.38 28.15
C GLU A 702 -25.26 -6.24 29.62
N PHE A 703 -26.31 -6.19 30.46
CA PHE A 703 -26.18 -6.02 31.89
C PHE A 703 -26.83 -7.21 32.62
N ASN A 704 -26.28 -7.57 33.77
CA ASN A 704 -26.91 -8.45 34.73
C ASN A 704 -28.02 -7.69 35.50
N ALA A 705 -28.85 -8.44 36.24
CA ALA A 705 -29.93 -7.87 37.03
C ALA A 705 -29.44 -6.92 38.14
N ASP A 706 -28.23 -7.14 38.66
CA ASP A 706 -27.57 -6.30 39.66
C ASP A 706 -26.93 -5.02 39.08
N GLY A 707 -27.01 -4.84 37.76
CA GLY A 707 -26.41 -3.72 37.04
C GLY A 707 -24.95 -3.91 36.63
N SER A 708 -24.30 -5.03 36.95
CA SER A 708 -22.96 -5.34 36.43
C SER A 708 -23.00 -5.57 34.91
N ILE A 709 -21.92 -5.22 34.22
CA ILE A 709 -21.80 -5.44 32.77
C ILE A 709 -21.42 -6.90 32.52
N LYS A 710 -22.11 -7.55 31.58
CA LYS A 710 -21.70 -8.85 31.07
C LYS A 710 -20.52 -8.65 30.11
N PRO A 711 -19.39 -9.37 30.27
CA PRO A 711 -18.28 -9.27 29.34
C PRO A 711 -18.72 -9.50 27.89
N VAL A 712 -18.50 -8.51 27.05
CA VAL A 712 -18.80 -8.53 25.63
C VAL A 712 -17.80 -9.45 24.94
N LYS A 713 -18.31 -10.32 24.06
CA LYS A 713 -17.48 -11.16 23.20
C LYS A 713 -17.34 -10.44 21.86
N PRO A 714 -16.13 -9.96 21.47
CA PRO A 714 -15.98 -9.29 20.19
C PRO A 714 -16.20 -10.27 19.03
N THR A 715 -16.83 -9.81 17.96
CA THR A 715 -17.18 -10.68 16.82
C THR A 715 -16.79 -10.09 15.46
N HIS A 716 -16.66 -10.97 14.45
CA HIS A 716 -16.70 -10.55 13.04
C HIS A 716 -18.14 -10.39 12.57
N ALA A 717 -19.06 -11.23 13.06
CA ALA A 717 -20.47 -11.18 12.68
C ALA A 717 -21.09 -9.79 12.91
N GLY A 718 -20.71 -9.11 14.00
CA GLY A 718 -21.28 -7.83 14.42
C GLY A 718 -22.74 -7.96 14.82
N ILE A 719 -23.47 -6.84 14.74
CA ILE A 719 -24.87 -6.73 15.18
C ILE A 719 -25.83 -6.75 14.00
N GLN A 720 -27.07 -7.17 14.20
CA GLN A 720 -28.12 -7.01 13.17
C GLN A 720 -28.60 -5.56 13.08
N PRO A 721 -29.13 -5.12 11.92
CA PRO A 721 -29.70 -3.78 11.77
C PRO A 721 -30.73 -3.46 12.85
N VAL A 722 -30.52 -2.33 13.54
CA VAL A 722 -31.36 -1.87 14.65
C VAL A 722 -32.50 -1.02 14.12
N ARG A 723 -33.73 -1.35 14.52
CA ARG A 723 -34.89 -0.50 14.21
C ARG A 723 -35.04 0.61 15.23
N VAL A 724 -35.16 1.85 14.77
CA VAL A 724 -35.42 3.02 15.61
C VAL A 724 -36.85 3.50 15.36
N LYS A 725 -37.78 2.90 16.10
CA LYS A 725 -39.24 2.99 15.97
C LYS A 725 -39.85 2.33 14.73
#